data_AF-A0A430AT34-F1
#
_entry.id   AF-A0A430AT34-F1
#
_cell.length_a   1.000
_cell.length_b   1.000
_cell.length_c   1.000
_cell.angle_alpha   90.00
_cell.angle_beta   90.00
_cell.angle_gamma   90.00
#
_symmetry.space_group_name_H-M   'P 1'
#
loop_
_entity.id
_entity.type
_entity.pdbx_description
1 polymer ?
#
loop_
_entity_poly.entity_id
_entity_poly.type
_entity_poly.pdbx_seq_one_letter_code
_entity_poly.pdbx_strand_id
1 'polypeptide(L)'
;MQGSVSVKNLKVMMLLLVSFISTGWTVSAVHGETTDTVLLPAASQWHYHDLGPDQYPGDNWMAQDADVSQWKNGAAPLGYSTKANIATTLNYGENREKKHPVYFFRQQFDVANAESLKEAGGFLNLQYKIDDSAVIYLNGHEISRINYPEDAVVNFKDYSGRLGDDGTAYTKLMLDMNQVSDYFVDGTNTIAAAVFQQSGTSSDLVFDLGVSVGEAAAEAYQPTKISSVYHGSPASTRGLTWHTALAASSIVRYVASPVAPTDWSQAEVVEGTSTSVPVIDGFSHKAILEGLQPDTTYWYQVGDAVHDAWSDTHTFKTAKTGGPVRFLYFADVQGSSEYDYDIVAKTFYKGLTVNSAPDFIIQGGDLVNDSDNSEQWHWLFSKMPDIWANQTIMAVAGNHDAVQQTFANHFNYLTPASGTQATGSYYSYDYQFAHFVMLNTNDLVNNQLNPVQVEWMKSDIQQAKARGQKWVIVTMHRGVQTIGNHIGARTTVGLRRQLQPIFHELGVDVVLQGHDHTYARTNQMGPETPIDTITYETVDGVMTAKKASGVLYLTANSSGTKFYSMKSAEVIKEQGVYPAVKGQNYKQMFTDFIITADKLLLTSYEYDAEDTESLTIFDRYAVEKSSETTESSTTEGSSTTESSSTTESSSTTESSGTTESSGTTESSSTTEGSSTTEGSSTTEGSSTTESSSTTESSSMTESSGTTDTRGTTSTSDVTKTGMTSTSSQTSRSSNRTSGIVYPTNKKNQGKLPRTGQKPAMTIVIAGLSIVVGTTAVCVSAQRRKKNER
;
A
#
# COMPACT_ATOMS: atom_id res chain seq x y z
N MET A 1 -64.99 -5.98 -29.71
CA MET A 1 -65.07 -6.71 -31.00
C MET A 1 -63.79 -6.43 -31.81
N GLN A 2 -63.64 -7.08 -32.96
CA GLN A 2 -62.49 -7.08 -33.89
C GLN A 2 -61.85 -5.70 -34.17
N GLY A 3 -60.58 -5.57 -34.61
CA GLY A 3 -59.57 -6.59 -34.97
C GLY A 3 -59.29 -6.69 -36.49
N SER A 4 -58.03 -6.49 -36.92
CA SER A 4 -57.58 -6.39 -38.33
C SER A 4 -58.12 -5.14 -39.08
N VAL A 5 -57.60 -4.66 -40.21
CA VAL A 5 -56.89 -5.29 -41.37
C VAL A 5 -55.50 -4.66 -41.61
N SER A 6 -54.65 -5.29 -42.43
CA SER A 6 -53.27 -4.85 -42.69
C SER A 6 -52.79 -5.00 -44.14
N VAL A 7 -51.68 -4.31 -44.47
CA VAL A 7 -50.58 -4.77 -45.36
C VAL A 7 -50.68 -4.61 -46.91
N LYS A 8 -49.60 -4.03 -47.50
CA LYS A 8 -49.14 -4.01 -48.92
C LYS A 8 -49.97 -3.18 -49.94
N ASN A 9 -49.40 -2.57 -51.01
CA ASN A 9 -47.99 -2.32 -51.42
C ASN A 9 -47.94 -1.30 -52.58
N LEU A 10 -46.97 -0.37 -52.62
CA LEU A 10 -46.00 -0.24 -53.73
C LEU A 10 -44.82 0.72 -53.41
N LYS A 11 -43.74 0.62 -54.20
CA LYS A 11 -42.50 1.42 -54.09
C LYS A 11 -42.50 2.60 -55.08
N VAL A 12 -41.71 3.64 -54.82
CA VAL A 12 -40.56 4.08 -55.65
C VAL A 12 -39.57 4.84 -54.73
N MET A 13 -38.31 4.91 -55.13
CA MET A 13 -37.15 5.40 -54.36
C MET A 13 -36.55 6.67 -55.00
N MET A 14 -36.07 7.63 -54.20
CA MET A 14 -35.15 8.67 -54.68
C MET A 14 -34.17 9.08 -53.57
N LEU A 15 -32.90 9.23 -53.92
CA LEU A 15 -31.84 9.70 -53.02
C LEU A 15 -31.92 11.21 -52.82
N LEU A 16 -31.52 11.67 -51.63
CA LEU A 16 -31.01 13.01 -51.42
C LEU A 16 -29.79 12.93 -50.49
N LEU A 17 -28.65 13.49 -50.93
CA LEU A 17 -27.46 13.60 -50.09
C LEU A 17 -27.70 14.70 -49.04
N VAL A 18 -27.59 14.34 -47.75
CA VAL A 18 -27.27 15.31 -46.70
C VAL A 18 -25.75 15.33 -46.55
N SER A 19 -25.11 16.38 -47.05
CA SER A 19 -23.68 16.59 -46.88
C SER A 19 -23.40 17.01 -45.44
N PHE A 20 -22.98 16.08 -44.60
CA PHE A 20 -22.33 16.41 -43.34
C PHE A 20 -21.02 17.16 -43.65
N ILE A 21 -21.05 18.48 -43.50
CA ILE A 21 -19.83 19.28 -43.47
C ILE A 21 -19.21 19.01 -42.11
N SER A 22 -18.24 18.10 -42.07
CA SER A 22 -17.34 17.94 -40.93
C SER A 22 -16.43 19.18 -40.88
N THR A 23 -16.93 20.28 -40.32
CA THR A 23 -16.06 21.34 -39.80
C THR A 23 -15.26 20.72 -38.66
N GLY A 24 -14.09 20.18 -39.01
CA GLY A 24 -13.09 19.71 -38.06
C GLY A 24 -12.56 20.90 -37.29
N TRP A 25 -13.32 21.34 -36.28
CA TRP A 25 -12.75 21.98 -35.12
C TRP A 25 -11.87 20.93 -34.47
N THR A 26 -10.60 20.91 -34.86
CA THR A 26 -9.56 20.53 -33.93
C THR A 26 -9.72 21.48 -32.75
N VAL A 27 -10.39 21.01 -31.70
CA VAL A 27 -10.06 21.45 -30.35
C VAL A 27 -8.65 20.92 -30.13
N SER A 28 -7.68 21.65 -30.67
CA SER A 28 -6.39 21.75 -30.05
C SER A 28 -6.69 22.22 -28.65
N ALA A 29 -6.63 21.30 -27.69
CA ALA A 29 -6.53 21.67 -26.30
C ALA A 29 -5.23 22.46 -26.19
N VAL A 30 -5.36 23.79 -26.35
CA VAL A 30 -4.46 24.74 -25.75
C VAL A 30 -4.61 24.47 -24.26
N HIS A 31 -3.79 23.52 -23.79
CA HIS A 31 -3.34 23.51 -22.42
C HIS A 31 -2.67 24.88 -22.29
N GLY A 32 -3.43 25.86 -21.80
CA GLY A 32 -2.81 27.05 -21.26
C GLY A 32 -1.94 26.53 -20.14
N GLU A 33 -0.63 26.73 -20.26
CA GLU A 33 0.26 26.50 -19.14
C GLU A 33 -0.25 27.42 -18.03
N THR A 34 -0.91 26.83 -17.02
CA THR A 34 -1.34 27.52 -15.81
C THR A 34 -0.06 27.93 -15.09
N THR A 35 0.44 29.13 -15.39
CA THR A 35 1.74 29.58 -14.90
C THR A 35 1.63 29.91 -13.41
N ASP A 36 2.04 28.95 -12.58
CA ASP A 36 2.36 29.12 -11.16
C ASP A 36 2.93 30.53 -10.89
N THR A 37 2.24 31.30 -10.05
CA THR A 37 2.74 32.58 -9.55
C THR A 37 3.78 32.29 -8.49
N VAL A 38 5.06 32.44 -8.84
CA VAL A 38 6.20 32.24 -7.94
C VAL A 38 6.24 33.37 -6.90
N LEU A 39 6.07 33.01 -5.63
CA LEU A 39 6.18 33.92 -4.48
C LEU A 39 7.63 33.96 -3.95
N LEU A 40 8.29 32.80 -3.91
CA LEU A 40 9.72 32.67 -3.58
C LEU A 40 10.36 31.65 -4.54
N PRO A 41 11.33 32.02 -5.40
CA PRO A 41 12.00 31.05 -6.26
C PRO A 41 12.89 30.12 -5.44
N ALA A 42 13.01 28.85 -5.85
CA ALA A 42 14.01 27.94 -5.31
C ALA A 42 15.44 28.39 -5.66
N ALA A 43 16.46 27.89 -4.96
CA ALA A 43 17.83 28.43 -4.95
C ALA A 43 17.93 29.91 -4.46
N SER A 44 16.96 30.36 -3.66
CA SER A 44 16.96 31.67 -3.01
C SER A 44 18.08 31.82 -1.96
N GLN A 45 18.29 33.05 -1.49
CA GLN A 45 18.95 33.24 -0.19
C GLN A 45 18.04 32.78 0.94
N TRP A 46 18.62 32.30 2.05
CA TRP A 46 17.91 31.92 3.27
C TRP A 46 18.66 32.40 4.51
N HIS A 47 17.93 32.86 5.52
CA HIS A 47 18.49 32.98 6.87
C HIS A 47 18.52 31.60 7.52
N TYR A 48 19.63 31.24 8.17
CA TYR A 48 19.81 29.91 8.75
C TYR A 48 20.54 29.90 10.10
N HIS A 49 20.24 28.87 10.88
CA HIS A 49 20.79 28.63 12.21
C HIS A 49 21.32 27.19 12.35
N ASP A 50 22.64 27.06 12.42
CA ASP A 50 23.43 25.82 12.36
C ASP A 50 24.34 25.65 13.60
N LEU A 51 23.85 26.10 14.76
CA LEU A 51 24.63 26.15 16.03
C LEU A 51 24.32 25.00 17.01
N GLY A 52 23.39 24.10 16.66
CA GLY A 52 23.06 22.90 17.45
C GLY A 52 22.02 23.10 18.56
N PRO A 53 21.69 22.03 19.30
CA PRO A 53 20.53 21.97 20.18
C PRO A 53 20.73 22.76 21.49
N ASP A 54 21.98 22.92 21.92
CA ASP A 54 22.37 23.73 23.08
C ASP A 54 22.19 25.24 22.83
N GLN A 55 22.04 25.64 21.57
CA GLN A 55 21.79 27.02 21.14
C GLN A 55 20.45 27.15 20.38
N TYR A 56 19.48 26.27 20.64
CA TYR A 56 18.15 26.33 20.03
C TYR A 56 17.55 27.76 20.11
N PRO A 57 17.10 28.36 18.98
CA PRO A 57 16.74 29.78 18.92
C PRO A 57 15.48 30.19 19.71
N GLY A 58 14.73 29.22 20.27
CA GLY A 58 13.48 29.49 20.99
C GLY A 58 12.28 29.56 20.05
N ASP A 59 11.10 29.16 20.55
CA ASP A 59 9.94 28.78 19.73
C ASP A 59 9.38 29.90 18.83
N ASN A 60 9.71 31.16 19.11
CA ASN A 60 9.30 32.30 18.28
C ASN A 60 10.02 32.36 16.91
N TRP A 61 11.02 31.52 16.63
CA TRP A 61 11.81 31.58 15.38
C TRP A 61 11.00 31.43 14.09
N MET A 62 9.80 30.83 14.18
CA MET A 62 8.88 30.56 13.07
C MET A 62 7.96 31.75 12.74
N ALA A 63 7.81 32.72 13.66
CA ALA A 63 6.86 33.82 13.53
C ALA A 63 7.25 34.82 12.42
N GLN A 64 6.25 35.49 11.85
CA GLN A 64 6.40 36.46 10.77
C GLN A 64 7.46 37.54 11.05
N ASP A 65 7.47 38.08 12.26
CA ASP A 65 8.23 39.26 12.70
C ASP A 65 9.49 38.93 13.52
N ALA A 66 9.83 37.65 13.70
CA ALA A 66 10.91 37.23 14.58
C ALA A 66 12.28 37.84 14.21
N ASP A 67 13.05 38.28 15.21
CA ASP A 67 14.41 38.80 14.98
C ASP A 67 15.39 37.67 14.67
N VAL A 68 15.97 37.71 13.46
CA VAL A 68 17.04 36.82 12.99
C VAL A 68 18.28 37.58 12.54
N SER A 69 18.51 38.78 13.09
CA SER A 69 19.71 39.60 12.85
C SER A 69 21.03 38.91 13.23
N GLN A 70 20.97 37.90 14.10
CA GLN A 70 22.12 37.07 14.51
C GLN A 70 22.29 35.80 13.66
N TRP A 71 21.33 35.48 12.78
CA TRP A 71 21.39 34.29 11.93
C TRP A 71 22.30 34.54 10.73
N LYS A 72 22.94 33.48 10.25
CA LYS A 72 23.71 33.51 9.01
C LYS A 72 22.75 33.63 7.82
N ASN A 73 23.25 34.06 6.67
CA ASN A 73 22.50 34.09 5.42
C ASN A 73 23.36 33.48 4.29
N GLY A 74 22.73 32.78 3.34
CA GLY A 74 23.42 32.20 2.20
C GLY A 74 22.48 31.59 1.15
N ALA A 75 23.03 31.26 -0.01
CA ALA A 75 22.30 30.67 -1.14
C ALA A 75 21.95 29.19 -0.89
N ALA A 76 20.72 28.80 -1.22
CA ALA A 76 20.33 27.41 -1.33
C ALA A 76 20.86 26.78 -2.65
N PRO A 77 21.08 25.45 -2.71
CA PRO A 77 20.91 24.48 -1.63
C PRO A 77 21.93 24.66 -0.49
N LEU A 78 21.46 24.65 0.76
CA LEU A 78 22.29 24.68 1.95
C LEU A 78 22.53 23.25 2.47
N GLY A 79 23.66 23.01 3.13
CA GLY A 79 23.89 21.76 3.88
C GLY A 79 25.31 21.21 3.79
N TYR A 80 25.43 19.89 3.67
CA TYR A 80 26.67 19.19 3.38
C TYR A 80 26.33 17.85 2.69
N SER A 81 26.63 17.70 1.41
CA SER A 81 26.46 16.42 0.70
C SER A 81 27.58 16.23 -0.31
N THR A 82 27.87 14.97 -0.65
CA THR A 82 28.71 14.59 -1.80
C THR A 82 27.88 14.21 -3.03
N LYS A 83 26.55 14.16 -2.89
CA LYS A 83 25.56 13.77 -3.90
C LYS A 83 24.86 15.00 -4.48
N ALA A 84 24.51 15.98 -3.64
CA ALA A 84 23.89 17.24 -4.04
C ALA A 84 24.90 18.38 -4.25
N ASN A 85 24.60 19.29 -5.17
CA ASN A 85 25.38 20.51 -5.40
C ASN A 85 25.04 21.58 -4.34
N ILE A 86 25.71 21.52 -3.19
CA ILE A 86 25.57 22.51 -2.10
C ILE A 86 26.17 23.85 -2.52
N ALA A 87 25.39 24.93 -2.36
CA ALA A 87 25.82 26.32 -2.55
C ALA A 87 26.33 26.97 -1.26
N THR A 88 25.71 26.65 -0.10
CA THR A 88 26.15 27.13 1.22
C THR A 88 26.41 25.97 2.17
N THR A 89 27.68 25.75 2.53
CA THR A 89 28.06 24.69 3.49
C THR A 89 27.66 25.07 4.92
N LEU A 90 26.89 24.21 5.61
CA LEU A 90 26.50 24.39 7.00
C LEU A 90 27.50 23.78 7.98
N ASN A 91 27.54 24.31 9.20
CA ASN A 91 28.28 23.73 10.32
C ASN A 91 27.52 22.53 10.92
N TYR A 92 28.15 21.36 10.99
CA TYR A 92 27.62 20.20 11.71
C TYR A 92 28.14 20.05 13.15
N GLY A 93 28.94 21.01 13.64
CA GLY A 93 29.63 20.92 14.92
C GLY A 93 30.98 20.18 14.82
N GLU A 94 31.66 20.05 15.96
CA GLU A 94 33.04 19.54 16.00
C GLU A 94 33.15 18.01 15.85
N ASN A 95 32.07 17.27 16.10
CA ASN A 95 32.06 15.80 16.10
C ASN A 95 31.24 15.22 14.93
N ARG A 96 31.90 14.48 14.03
CA ARG A 96 31.26 13.84 12.87
C ARG A 96 30.36 12.66 13.22
N GLU A 97 30.56 12.05 14.39
CA GLU A 97 29.73 10.96 14.91
C GLU A 97 28.57 11.47 15.79
N LYS A 98 28.49 12.79 16.00
CA LYS A 98 27.41 13.47 16.72
C LYS A 98 27.20 14.87 16.13
N LYS A 99 26.76 14.91 14.87
CA LYS A 99 26.35 16.12 14.17
C LYS A 99 25.18 16.80 14.87
N HIS A 100 24.89 18.06 14.53
CA HIS A 100 23.67 18.72 15.00
C HIS A 100 22.41 17.98 14.51
N PRO A 101 21.37 17.82 15.36
CA PRO A 101 20.18 17.04 15.01
C PRO A 101 19.19 17.82 14.14
N VAL A 102 19.09 19.14 14.35
CA VAL A 102 18.08 20.01 13.72
C VAL A 102 18.74 21.29 13.22
N TYR A 103 18.32 21.74 12.04
CA TYR A 103 18.76 22.96 11.38
C TYR A 103 17.55 23.81 11.01
N PHE A 104 17.63 25.11 11.26
CA PHE A 104 16.50 26.03 11.08
C PHE A 104 16.78 26.98 9.93
N PHE A 105 15.78 27.17 9.07
CA PHE A 105 15.84 28.03 7.89
C PHE A 105 14.58 28.90 7.85
N ARG A 106 14.71 30.17 7.47
CA ARG A 106 13.56 31.00 7.09
C ARG A 106 13.90 32.03 6.02
N GLN A 107 12.89 32.42 5.27
CA GLN A 107 12.97 33.51 4.30
C GLN A 107 11.63 34.25 4.23
N GLN A 108 11.70 35.55 3.96
CA GLN A 108 10.56 36.42 3.74
C GLN A 108 10.27 36.60 2.25
N PHE A 109 9.00 36.79 1.91
CA PHE A 109 8.49 37.09 0.58
C PHE A 109 7.24 37.95 0.68
N ASP A 110 6.94 38.77 -0.33
CA ASP A 110 5.80 39.69 -0.30
C ASP A 110 4.59 39.12 -1.06
N VAL A 111 3.39 39.23 -0.46
CA VAL A 111 2.10 38.95 -1.08
C VAL A 111 1.35 40.28 -1.25
N ALA A 112 0.93 40.59 -2.48
CA ALA A 112 0.32 41.88 -2.80
C ALA A 112 -1.14 42.05 -2.32
N ASN A 113 -1.85 40.93 -2.16
CA ASN A 113 -3.20 40.85 -1.60
C ASN A 113 -3.43 39.39 -1.15
N ALA A 114 -3.56 39.14 0.15
CA ALA A 114 -3.77 37.81 0.70
C ALA A 114 -5.20 37.29 0.47
N GLU A 115 -6.20 38.17 0.55
CA GLU A 115 -7.61 37.81 0.30
C GLU A 115 -7.79 37.33 -1.15
N SER A 116 -7.07 37.88 -2.13
CA SER A 116 -7.11 37.37 -3.51
C SER A 116 -6.47 35.98 -3.69
N LEU A 117 -5.59 35.53 -2.80
CA LEU A 117 -5.14 34.12 -2.80
C LEU A 117 -6.23 33.19 -2.25
N LYS A 118 -6.98 33.67 -1.25
CA LYS A 118 -8.14 32.97 -0.67
C LYS A 118 -9.32 32.89 -1.64
N GLU A 119 -9.67 33.99 -2.30
CA GLU A 119 -10.74 34.06 -3.30
C GLU A 119 -10.45 33.24 -4.56
N ALA A 120 -9.17 33.12 -4.95
CA ALA A 120 -8.75 32.29 -6.09
C ALA A 120 -8.71 30.80 -5.76
N GLY A 121 -8.49 30.44 -4.49
CA GLY A 121 -8.29 29.06 -4.07
C GLY A 121 -7.07 28.42 -4.73
N GLY A 122 -7.18 27.13 -5.07
CA GLY A 122 -6.09 26.41 -5.74
C GLY A 122 -5.06 25.84 -4.76
N PHE A 123 -3.78 25.87 -5.16
CA PHE A 123 -2.70 25.22 -4.41
C PHE A 123 -1.48 26.11 -4.14
N LEU A 124 -0.74 25.78 -3.08
CA LEU A 124 0.61 26.25 -2.78
C LEU A 124 1.57 25.11 -3.07
N ASN A 125 2.32 25.25 -4.15
CA ASN A 125 3.38 24.35 -4.53
C ASN A 125 4.66 24.72 -3.77
N LEU A 126 5.02 23.86 -2.82
CA LEU A 126 6.31 23.84 -2.15
C LEU A 126 7.25 22.95 -2.98
N GLN A 127 8.15 23.57 -3.75
CA GLN A 127 9.17 22.86 -4.53
C GLN A 127 10.46 22.76 -3.72
N TYR A 128 10.83 21.58 -3.23
CA TYR A 128 11.85 21.44 -2.20
C TYR A 128 12.96 20.43 -2.52
N LYS A 129 14.08 20.59 -1.82
CA LYS A 129 15.15 19.61 -1.62
C LYS A 129 15.38 19.48 -0.13
N ILE A 130 14.96 18.38 0.47
CA ILE A 130 15.01 18.18 1.92
C ILE A 130 15.56 16.78 2.16
N ASP A 131 16.64 16.72 2.93
CA ASP A 131 17.27 15.49 3.38
C ASP A 131 16.65 15.01 4.70
N ASP A 132 16.67 13.69 4.92
CA ASP A 132 16.06 12.95 6.03
C ASP A 132 14.58 13.29 6.32
N SER A 133 14.28 14.44 6.94
CA SER A 133 12.91 14.85 7.31
C SER A 133 12.81 16.35 7.66
N ALA A 134 11.61 16.95 7.56
CA ALA A 134 11.38 18.34 7.92
C ALA A 134 9.97 18.65 8.42
N VAL A 135 9.81 19.81 9.06
CA VAL A 135 8.52 20.45 9.37
C VAL A 135 8.55 21.90 8.88
N ILE A 136 7.48 22.34 8.19
CA ILE A 136 7.40 23.61 7.47
C ILE A 136 6.27 24.48 8.04
N TYR A 137 6.55 25.78 8.17
CA TYR A 137 5.70 26.79 8.79
C TYR A 137 5.52 28.02 7.89
N LEU A 138 4.30 28.58 7.85
CA LEU A 138 3.95 29.85 7.22
C LEU A 138 3.49 30.83 8.30
N ASN A 139 4.19 31.96 8.45
CA ASN A 139 3.93 33.00 9.46
C ASN A 139 3.83 32.51 10.92
N GLY A 140 4.36 31.32 11.23
CA GLY A 140 4.31 30.67 12.55
C GLY A 140 3.30 29.52 12.65
N HIS A 141 2.41 29.36 11.67
CA HIS A 141 1.48 28.23 11.58
C HIS A 141 2.15 27.05 10.87
N GLU A 142 2.01 25.83 11.41
CA GLU A 142 2.51 24.63 10.75
C GLU A 142 1.65 24.30 9.52
N ILE A 143 2.28 24.08 8.37
CA ILE A 143 1.59 23.80 7.10
C ILE A 143 1.94 22.44 6.48
N SER A 144 3.04 21.81 6.90
CA SER A 144 3.44 20.49 6.39
C SER A 144 4.49 19.79 7.24
N ARG A 145 4.44 18.45 7.21
CA ARG A 145 5.49 17.53 7.66
C ARG A 145 5.99 16.70 6.48
N ILE A 146 7.31 16.58 6.34
CA ILE A 146 7.97 15.76 5.33
C ILE A 146 8.75 14.67 6.06
N ASN A 147 8.29 13.43 5.95
CA ASN A 147 8.88 12.26 6.63
C ASN A 147 8.99 12.40 8.18
N TYR A 148 8.22 13.32 8.78
CA TYR A 148 8.11 13.50 10.23
C TYR A 148 6.72 13.00 10.68
N PRO A 149 6.56 12.30 11.82
CA PRO A 149 5.28 11.71 12.20
C PRO A 149 4.21 12.78 12.46
N GLU A 150 2.99 12.55 11.98
CA GLU A 150 1.87 13.51 12.06
C GLU A 150 1.49 13.82 13.53
N ASP A 151 1.23 12.80 14.35
CA ASP A 151 0.83 12.98 15.77
C ASP A 151 1.98 13.37 16.74
N ALA A 152 3.22 13.49 16.27
CA ALA A 152 4.36 13.73 17.16
C ALA A 152 4.43 15.19 17.65
N VAL A 153 4.74 15.39 18.93
CA VAL A 153 5.21 16.70 19.42
C VAL A 153 6.60 16.95 18.84
N VAL A 154 6.77 18.05 18.10
CA VAL A 154 8.01 18.35 17.37
C VAL A 154 9.14 18.67 18.35
N ASN A 155 10.16 17.80 18.40
CA ASN A 155 11.32 17.98 19.27
C ASN A 155 12.49 18.63 18.52
N PHE A 156 12.52 19.96 18.49
CA PHE A 156 13.56 20.77 17.84
C PHE A 156 15.00 20.63 18.40
N LYS A 157 15.26 19.66 19.30
CA LYS A 157 16.57 19.43 19.94
C LYS A 157 17.11 18.02 19.75
N ASP A 158 16.39 17.14 19.07
CA ASP A 158 16.75 15.73 18.89
C ASP A 158 16.50 15.25 17.45
N TYR A 159 17.03 14.09 17.11
CA TYR A 159 16.91 13.48 15.78
C TYR A 159 15.50 12.98 15.51
N SER A 160 15.08 12.96 14.24
CA SER A 160 13.78 12.38 13.87
C SER A 160 13.77 10.85 13.91
N GLY A 161 14.94 10.22 13.78
CA GLY A 161 15.08 8.78 13.55
C GLY A 161 14.65 8.33 12.14
N ARG A 162 14.25 9.26 11.27
CA ARG A 162 13.64 9.00 9.95
C ARG A 162 14.67 9.19 8.84
N LEU A 163 14.83 8.17 8.02
CA LEU A 163 15.68 8.19 6.82
C LEU A 163 14.85 8.66 5.62
N GLY A 164 15.37 9.62 4.84
CA GLY A 164 14.64 10.28 3.74
C GLY A 164 15.23 10.06 2.34
N ASP A 165 14.89 10.98 1.42
CA ASP A 165 15.63 11.17 0.17
C ASP A 165 16.92 11.95 0.43
N ASP A 166 17.95 11.74 -0.39
CA ASP A 166 19.24 12.44 -0.32
C ASP A 166 19.19 13.95 -0.69
N GLY A 167 18.00 14.53 -0.89
CA GLY A 167 17.77 15.92 -1.33
C GLY A 167 18.31 16.23 -2.73
N THR A 168 18.51 15.22 -3.57
CA THR A 168 19.28 15.39 -4.82
C THR A 168 18.48 16.03 -5.95
N ALA A 169 17.21 15.66 -6.10
CA ALA A 169 16.25 16.21 -7.06
C ALA A 169 15.25 17.14 -6.37
N TYR A 170 14.53 17.96 -7.14
CA TYR A 170 13.42 18.74 -6.59
C TYR A 170 12.15 17.89 -6.54
N THR A 171 11.57 17.76 -5.35
CA THR A 171 10.22 17.23 -5.14
C THR A 171 9.21 18.38 -5.14
N LYS A 172 7.94 18.10 -5.45
CA LYS A 172 6.82 19.01 -5.25
C LYS A 172 5.92 18.51 -4.13
N LEU A 173 5.39 19.42 -3.33
CA LEU A 173 4.24 19.19 -2.46
C LEU A 173 3.22 20.29 -2.73
N MET A 174 1.98 19.91 -3.02
CA MET A 174 0.90 20.84 -3.38
C MET A 174 -0.16 20.83 -2.29
N LEU A 175 -0.12 21.86 -1.42
CA LEU A 175 -1.10 22.07 -0.35
C LEU A 175 -2.30 22.85 -0.88
N ASP A 176 -3.49 22.63 -0.31
CA ASP A 176 -4.73 23.29 -0.73
C ASP A 176 -4.95 24.66 -0.04
N MET A 177 -5.42 25.66 -0.79
CA MET A 177 -5.61 27.02 -0.27
C MET A 177 -6.74 27.15 0.72
N ASN A 178 -7.77 26.30 0.69
CA ASN A 178 -8.76 26.30 1.77
C ASN A 178 -8.21 25.77 3.12
N GLN A 179 -7.00 25.19 3.14
CA GLN A 179 -6.32 24.74 4.36
C GLN A 179 -5.27 25.74 4.91
N VAL A 180 -4.69 26.62 4.07
CA VAL A 180 -3.59 27.52 4.50
C VAL A 180 -3.71 28.99 4.05
N SER A 181 -4.77 29.38 3.33
CA SER A 181 -4.98 30.78 2.91
C SER A 181 -5.02 31.75 4.09
N ASP A 182 -5.64 31.32 5.20
CA ASP A 182 -5.84 32.10 6.42
C ASP A 182 -4.53 32.39 7.18
N TYR A 183 -3.41 31.79 6.77
CA TYR A 183 -2.09 32.08 7.31
C TYR A 183 -1.32 33.12 6.51
N PHE A 184 -1.80 33.54 5.32
CA PHE A 184 -1.21 34.65 4.57
C PHE A 184 -1.70 36.01 5.06
N VAL A 185 -0.85 37.02 4.89
CA VAL A 185 -1.16 38.43 5.21
C VAL A 185 -0.69 39.36 4.09
N ASP A 186 -1.26 40.57 4.01
CA ASP A 186 -0.80 41.57 3.04
C ASP A 186 0.63 42.04 3.34
N GLY A 187 1.46 42.11 2.31
CA GLY A 187 2.87 42.46 2.41
C GLY A 187 3.74 41.27 2.80
N THR A 188 4.66 41.47 3.75
CA THR A 188 5.77 40.55 4.00
C THR A 188 5.36 39.33 4.84
N ASN A 189 5.38 38.16 4.21
CA ASN A 189 5.14 36.85 4.79
C ASN A 189 6.47 36.14 5.09
N THR A 190 6.47 35.14 5.96
CA THR A 190 7.61 34.27 6.28
C THR A 190 7.28 32.82 5.98
N ILE A 191 8.13 32.17 5.19
CA ILE A 191 8.22 30.69 5.12
C ILE A 191 9.42 30.25 5.98
N ALA A 192 9.21 29.23 6.81
CA ALA A 192 10.20 28.71 7.75
C ALA A 192 10.21 27.18 7.73
N ALA A 193 11.37 26.56 7.95
CA ALA A 193 11.54 25.11 7.94
C ALA A 193 12.56 24.65 8.98
N ALA A 194 12.24 23.59 9.70
CA ALA A 194 13.19 22.84 10.53
C ALA A 194 13.48 21.51 9.82
N VAL A 195 14.75 21.25 9.52
CA VAL A 195 15.23 20.00 8.91
C VAL A 195 15.91 19.16 9.97
N PHE A 196 15.55 17.88 10.06
CA PHE A 196 15.94 16.96 11.11
C PHE A 196 16.72 15.77 10.51
N GLN A 197 17.95 15.58 10.98
CA GLN A 197 18.76 14.41 10.66
C GLN A 197 18.14 13.14 11.25
N GLN A 198 18.29 12.01 10.56
CA GLN A 198 17.95 10.67 11.07
C GLN A 198 18.73 10.36 12.35
N SER A 199 20.02 10.71 12.38
CA SER A 199 20.95 10.35 13.45
C SER A 199 22.20 11.25 13.47
N GLY A 200 22.93 11.23 14.59
CA GLY A 200 24.19 11.97 14.76
C GLY A 200 25.31 11.56 13.79
N THR A 201 25.14 10.42 13.11
CA THR A 201 26.02 9.86 12.09
C THR A 201 25.48 10.01 10.66
N SER A 202 24.29 10.62 10.46
CA SER A 202 23.70 10.81 9.12
C SER A 202 24.69 11.52 8.19
N SER A 203 24.90 10.99 6.99
CA SER A 203 26.06 11.32 6.15
C SER A 203 25.97 12.70 5.53
N ASP A 204 24.76 13.13 5.18
CA ASP A 204 24.44 14.30 4.38
C ASP A 204 23.59 15.32 5.18
N LEU A 205 23.36 16.50 4.62
CA LEU A 205 22.19 17.35 4.82
C LEU A 205 21.98 18.14 3.53
N VAL A 206 20.73 18.31 3.10
CA VAL A 206 20.33 19.24 2.02
C VAL A 206 19.07 20.01 2.41
N PHE A 207 19.07 21.32 2.16
CA PHE A 207 17.88 22.17 2.21
C PHE A 207 17.83 23.15 1.02
N ASP A 208 16.75 23.11 0.25
CA ASP A 208 16.29 24.16 -0.67
C ASP A 208 14.74 24.15 -0.68
N LEU A 209 14.12 25.31 -0.88
CA LEU A 209 12.67 25.47 -0.95
C LEU A 209 12.31 26.67 -1.83
N GLY A 210 11.41 26.44 -2.79
CA GLY A 210 10.68 27.46 -3.52
C GLY A 210 9.18 27.35 -3.22
N VAL A 211 8.47 28.46 -3.37
CA VAL A 211 7.06 28.63 -3.04
C VAL A 211 6.37 29.30 -4.24
N SER A 212 5.38 28.62 -4.82
CA SER A 212 4.48 29.19 -5.84
C SER A 212 3.03 28.88 -5.54
N VAL A 213 2.11 29.69 -6.04
CA VAL A 213 0.66 29.44 -6.00
C VAL A 213 0.10 29.23 -7.40
N GLY A 214 -0.87 28.33 -7.57
CA GLY A 214 -1.47 28.02 -8.86
C GLY A 214 -2.94 27.61 -8.76
N GLU A 215 -3.69 27.82 -9.85
CA GLU A 215 -5.09 27.44 -9.96
C GLU A 215 -5.25 25.92 -9.97
N ALA A 216 -6.09 25.36 -9.09
CA ALA A 216 -6.44 23.95 -9.13
C ALA A 216 -7.60 23.71 -10.10
N ALA A 217 -7.46 22.75 -11.01
CA ALA A 217 -8.62 22.15 -11.66
C ALA A 217 -9.42 21.35 -10.61
N ALA A 218 -10.75 21.36 -10.69
CA ALA A 218 -11.62 20.58 -9.80
C ALA A 218 -11.32 19.06 -9.83
N GLU A 219 -10.70 18.58 -10.91
CA GLU A 219 -10.18 17.21 -11.08
C GLU A 219 -9.08 16.84 -10.07
N ALA A 220 -8.32 17.81 -9.55
CA ALA A 220 -7.18 17.57 -8.66
C ALA A 220 -7.59 17.14 -7.23
N TYR A 221 -8.82 17.46 -6.84
CA TYR A 221 -9.46 17.02 -5.59
C TYR A 221 -10.30 15.73 -5.76
N GLN A 222 -10.43 15.20 -6.98
CA GLN A 222 -11.28 14.02 -7.22
C GLN A 222 -10.65 12.74 -6.66
N PRO A 223 -11.41 11.92 -5.92
CA PRO A 223 -10.93 10.63 -5.44
C PRO A 223 -10.55 9.66 -6.56
N THR A 224 -9.33 9.16 -6.50
CA THR A 224 -8.77 8.12 -7.37
C THR A 224 -8.24 6.94 -6.54
N LYS A 225 -7.86 5.85 -7.21
CA LYS A 225 -7.20 4.68 -6.61
C LYS A 225 -7.92 4.14 -5.34
N ILE A 226 -9.26 4.10 -5.39
CA ILE A 226 -10.11 3.72 -4.25
C ILE A 226 -9.98 2.22 -3.98
N SER A 227 -9.77 1.83 -2.72
CA SER A 227 -9.75 0.42 -2.29
C SER A 227 -10.68 0.14 -1.11
N SER A 228 -11.27 -1.06 -1.10
CA SER A 228 -12.21 -1.55 -0.08
C SER A 228 -11.71 -2.87 0.52
N VAL A 229 -11.44 -2.89 1.83
CA VAL A 229 -10.72 -4.00 2.51
C VAL A 229 -11.38 -4.37 3.84
N TYR A 230 -11.17 -5.59 4.35
CA TYR A 230 -11.52 -5.89 5.75
C TYR A 230 -10.50 -5.26 6.70
N HIS A 231 -10.98 -4.46 7.65
CA HIS A 231 -10.16 -3.85 8.71
C HIS A 231 -10.46 -4.53 10.04
N GLY A 232 -9.94 -5.75 10.22
CA GLY A 232 -10.32 -6.62 11.34
C GLY A 232 -11.59 -7.41 11.04
N SER A 233 -12.69 -7.13 11.74
CA SER A 233 -13.94 -7.90 11.69
C SER A 233 -14.68 -7.76 10.34
N PRO A 234 -14.74 -8.81 9.49
CA PRO A 234 -15.42 -8.70 8.19
C PRO A 234 -16.92 -8.43 8.28
N ALA A 235 -17.54 -8.68 9.45
CA ALA A 235 -18.96 -8.54 9.69
C ALA A 235 -19.38 -7.13 10.19
N SER A 236 -18.45 -6.35 10.75
CA SER A 236 -18.78 -5.12 11.48
C SER A 236 -17.84 -3.92 11.26
N THR A 237 -16.78 -4.10 10.47
CA THR A 237 -15.77 -3.07 10.20
C THR A 237 -15.32 -3.09 8.74
N ARG A 238 -15.04 -1.91 8.16
CA ARG A 238 -14.62 -1.73 6.76
C ARG A 238 -13.48 -0.73 6.69
N GLY A 239 -12.35 -1.13 6.11
CA GLY A 239 -11.26 -0.21 5.76
C GLY A 239 -11.47 0.34 4.35
N LEU A 240 -11.31 1.65 4.20
CA LEU A 240 -11.30 2.34 2.91
C LEU A 240 -10.01 3.13 2.74
N THR A 241 -9.48 3.15 1.51
CA THR A 241 -8.39 4.02 1.08
C THR A 241 -8.77 4.73 -0.21
N TRP A 242 -8.31 5.98 -0.42
CA TRP A 242 -8.37 6.67 -1.71
C TRP A 242 -7.26 7.72 -1.85
N HIS A 243 -7.13 8.34 -3.02
CA HIS A 243 -6.04 9.25 -3.35
C HIS A 243 -6.50 10.47 -4.16
N THR A 244 -5.99 11.65 -3.81
CA THR A 244 -6.14 12.92 -4.56
C THR A 244 -4.77 13.43 -4.99
N ALA A 245 -4.72 14.41 -5.90
CA ALA A 245 -3.47 15.08 -6.28
C ALA A 245 -3.09 16.21 -5.30
N LEU A 246 -4.10 16.88 -4.73
CA LEU A 246 -3.94 17.95 -3.73
C LEU A 246 -4.34 17.47 -2.33
N ALA A 247 -3.88 18.19 -1.31
CA ALA A 247 -4.43 18.04 0.04
C ALA A 247 -5.94 18.28 0.00
N ALA A 248 -6.70 17.43 0.69
CA ALA A 248 -8.16 17.41 0.62
C ALA A 248 -8.76 17.01 1.97
N SER A 249 -10.01 17.39 2.24
CA SER A 249 -10.73 16.81 3.40
C SER A 249 -10.99 15.32 3.19
N SER A 250 -10.93 14.54 4.26
CA SER A 250 -10.87 13.07 4.20
C SER A 250 -12.20 12.43 4.57
N ILE A 251 -13.26 12.72 3.81
CA ILE A 251 -14.63 12.38 4.22
C ILE A 251 -15.13 11.10 3.54
N VAL A 252 -15.82 10.25 4.29
CA VAL A 252 -16.66 9.17 3.76
C VAL A 252 -18.10 9.42 4.17
N ARG A 253 -19.04 9.30 3.23
CA ARG A 253 -20.47 9.19 3.50
C ARG A 253 -20.97 7.81 3.08
N TYR A 254 -21.75 7.14 3.93
CA TYR A 254 -22.26 5.80 3.68
C TYR A 254 -23.67 5.55 4.21
N VAL A 255 -24.37 4.58 3.64
CA VAL A 255 -25.74 4.21 4.04
C VAL A 255 -26.00 2.72 3.84
N ALA A 256 -26.66 2.07 4.81
CA ALA A 256 -27.16 0.71 4.67
C ALA A 256 -28.39 0.68 3.75
N SER A 257 -28.30 0.03 2.59
CA SER A 257 -29.41 -0.04 1.64
C SER A 257 -29.28 -1.21 0.65
N PRO A 258 -30.38 -1.90 0.30
CA PRO A 258 -30.39 -2.93 -0.75
C PRO A 258 -30.26 -2.34 -2.17
N VAL A 259 -30.36 -1.02 -2.34
CA VAL A 259 -30.29 -0.31 -3.64
C VAL A 259 -29.49 0.99 -3.51
N ALA A 260 -28.88 1.44 -4.62
CA ALA A 260 -28.09 2.67 -4.64
C ALA A 260 -28.92 3.89 -4.18
N PRO A 261 -28.39 4.73 -3.27
CA PRO A 261 -29.06 5.96 -2.86
C PRO A 261 -29.06 6.99 -3.99
N THR A 262 -30.17 7.71 -4.14
CA THR A 262 -30.27 8.92 -4.99
C THR A 262 -30.22 10.21 -4.17
N ASP A 263 -30.15 10.10 -2.85
CA ASP A 263 -30.03 11.18 -1.87
C ASP A 263 -29.14 10.67 -0.72
N TRP A 264 -28.23 11.54 -0.26
CA TRP A 264 -27.28 11.26 0.81
C TRP A 264 -27.63 11.99 2.12
N SER A 265 -28.79 12.66 2.20
CA SER A 265 -29.26 13.39 3.39
C SER A 265 -29.44 12.53 4.65
N GLN A 266 -29.44 11.20 4.52
CA GLN A 266 -29.56 10.22 5.61
C GLN A 266 -28.30 9.34 5.74
N ALA A 267 -27.19 9.72 5.13
CA ALA A 267 -25.94 9.00 5.22
C ALA A 267 -25.23 9.25 6.56
N GLU A 268 -24.62 8.21 7.10
CA GLU A 268 -23.62 8.31 8.16
C GLU A 268 -22.33 8.90 7.56
N VAL A 269 -21.67 9.80 8.29
CA VAL A 269 -20.46 10.50 7.84
C VAL A 269 -19.31 10.20 8.79
N VAL A 270 -18.15 9.86 8.24
CA VAL A 270 -16.92 9.55 8.97
C VAL A 270 -15.77 10.38 8.40
N GLU A 271 -15.02 11.00 9.31
CA GLU A 271 -13.74 11.64 9.01
C GLU A 271 -12.61 10.60 9.04
N GLY A 272 -11.71 10.67 8.07
CA GLY A 272 -10.50 9.87 7.97
C GLY A 272 -9.24 10.73 8.10
N THR A 273 -8.07 10.09 7.91
CA THR A 273 -6.76 10.77 7.87
C THR A 273 -6.27 10.95 6.43
N SER A 274 -5.36 11.91 6.22
CA SER A 274 -4.65 12.12 4.95
C SER A 274 -3.15 12.28 5.20
N THR A 275 -2.35 11.51 4.49
CA THR A 275 -0.88 11.58 4.52
C THR A 275 -0.36 11.93 3.13
N SER A 276 0.61 12.83 3.03
CA SER A 276 1.31 13.14 1.78
C SER A 276 2.17 11.97 1.32
N VAL A 277 2.06 11.57 0.05
CA VAL A 277 2.81 10.45 -0.54
C VAL A 277 3.48 10.91 -1.85
N PRO A 278 4.62 11.61 -1.79
CA PRO A 278 5.26 12.21 -2.97
C PRO A 278 5.61 11.22 -4.07
N VAL A 279 5.90 9.96 -3.71
CA VAL A 279 6.20 8.85 -4.63
C VAL A 279 5.02 8.44 -5.55
N ILE A 280 3.80 8.92 -5.29
CA ILE A 280 2.64 8.75 -6.18
C ILE A 280 2.00 10.07 -6.59
N ASP A 281 2.77 11.17 -6.51
CA ASP A 281 2.40 12.53 -6.93
C ASP A 281 1.08 13.03 -6.30
N GLY A 282 0.85 12.75 -5.02
CA GLY A 282 -0.38 13.15 -4.33
C GLY A 282 -0.49 12.67 -2.88
N PHE A 283 -1.73 12.49 -2.42
CA PHE A 283 -2.06 12.16 -1.03
C PHE A 283 -2.71 10.77 -0.91
N SER A 284 -2.60 10.14 0.26
CA SER A 284 -3.27 8.89 0.63
C SER A 284 -4.24 9.18 1.77
N HIS A 285 -5.53 8.94 1.53
CA HIS A 285 -6.62 9.14 2.46
C HIS A 285 -7.12 7.79 2.97
N LYS A 286 -7.38 7.69 4.28
CA LYS A 286 -7.84 6.44 4.91
C LYS A 286 -8.95 6.70 5.90
N ALA A 287 -9.99 5.87 5.84
CA ALA A 287 -11.07 5.86 6.81
C ALA A 287 -11.41 4.43 7.24
N ILE A 288 -11.99 4.31 8.44
CA ILE A 288 -12.49 3.05 9.00
C ILE A 288 -13.97 3.27 9.31
N LEU A 289 -14.84 2.44 8.75
CA LEU A 289 -16.25 2.42 9.11
C LEU A 289 -16.45 1.31 10.15
N GLU A 290 -17.06 1.65 11.29
CA GLU A 290 -17.28 0.75 12.43
C GLU A 290 -18.78 0.57 12.72
N GLY A 291 -19.13 -0.34 13.65
CA GLY A 291 -20.53 -0.55 14.07
C GLY A 291 -21.44 -1.16 12.99
N LEU A 292 -20.88 -1.57 11.85
CA LEU A 292 -21.64 -2.05 10.70
C LEU A 292 -22.42 -3.32 11.05
N GLN A 293 -23.57 -3.49 10.40
CA GLN A 293 -24.42 -4.66 10.60
C GLN A 293 -23.94 -5.83 9.72
N PRO A 294 -23.92 -7.08 10.21
CA PRO A 294 -23.59 -8.27 9.40
C PRO A 294 -24.55 -8.49 8.23
N ASP A 295 -24.11 -9.25 7.22
CA ASP A 295 -24.86 -9.61 6.01
C ASP A 295 -25.56 -8.45 5.27
N THR A 296 -25.08 -7.22 5.45
CA THR A 296 -25.75 -5.98 5.02
C THR A 296 -25.01 -5.32 3.86
N THR A 297 -25.76 -4.89 2.86
CA THR A 297 -25.23 -4.07 1.75
C THR A 297 -25.17 -2.61 2.15
N TYR A 298 -24.00 -2.02 1.97
CA TYR A 298 -23.73 -0.60 2.18
C TYR A 298 -23.39 0.06 0.85
N TRP A 299 -23.79 1.31 0.71
CA TRP A 299 -23.38 2.20 -0.38
C TRP A 299 -22.57 3.33 0.21
N TYR A 300 -21.51 3.76 -0.48
CA TYR A 300 -20.62 4.80 0.02
C TYR A 300 -20.08 5.70 -1.10
N GLN A 301 -19.70 6.90 -0.72
CA GLN A 301 -18.80 7.77 -1.48
C GLN A 301 -17.69 8.24 -0.55
N VAL A 302 -16.47 8.28 -1.09
CA VAL A 302 -15.34 8.98 -0.47
C VAL A 302 -15.21 10.35 -1.15
N GLY A 303 -14.62 11.34 -0.50
CA GLY A 303 -14.48 12.65 -1.11
C GLY A 303 -14.05 13.78 -0.19
N ASP A 304 -13.97 14.95 -0.80
CA ASP A 304 -13.75 16.22 -0.13
C ASP A 304 -15.06 17.00 -0.03
N ALA A 305 -15.56 17.20 1.20
CA ALA A 305 -16.78 17.95 1.45
C ALA A 305 -16.62 19.47 1.35
N VAL A 306 -15.38 19.99 1.36
CA VAL A 306 -15.08 21.43 1.18
C VAL A 306 -15.21 21.82 -0.29
N HIS A 307 -14.77 20.92 -1.19
CA HIS A 307 -14.76 21.12 -2.64
C HIS A 307 -15.95 20.49 -3.37
N ASP A 308 -16.86 19.82 -2.65
CA ASP A 308 -17.91 18.93 -3.17
C ASP A 308 -17.39 17.86 -4.16
N ALA A 309 -16.14 17.43 -3.98
CA ALA A 309 -15.43 16.50 -4.85
C ALA A 309 -15.60 15.06 -4.34
N TRP A 310 -16.68 14.41 -4.77
CA TRP A 310 -17.04 13.04 -4.37
C TRP A 310 -16.71 12.01 -5.46
N SER A 311 -16.30 10.82 -5.03
CA SER A 311 -16.18 9.64 -5.91
C SER A 311 -17.51 9.30 -6.59
N ASP A 312 -17.46 8.42 -7.59
CA ASP A 312 -18.64 7.65 -7.99
C ASP A 312 -19.26 6.92 -6.78
N THR A 313 -20.55 6.58 -6.90
CA THR A 313 -21.27 5.83 -5.86
C THR A 313 -20.86 4.36 -5.88
N HIS A 314 -20.19 3.92 -4.83
CA HIS A 314 -19.66 2.57 -4.66
C HIS A 314 -20.46 1.75 -3.65
N THR A 315 -20.25 0.44 -3.59
CA THR A 315 -20.94 -0.46 -2.67
C THR A 315 -20.03 -1.54 -2.10
N PHE A 316 -20.31 -2.01 -0.89
CA PHE A 316 -19.73 -3.24 -0.38
C PHE A 316 -20.80 -4.01 0.41
N LYS A 317 -20.53 -5.29 0.69
CA LYS A 317 -21.30 -6.07 1.66
C LYS A 317 -20.43 -6.43 2.87
N THR A 318 -21.02 -6.41 4.07
CA THR A 318 -20.39 -7.02 5.26
C THR A 318 -20.51 -8.55 5.19
N ALA A 319 -19.69 -9.25 5.96
CA ALA A 319 -19.70 -10.71 5.98
C ALA A 319 -21.07 -11.26 6.38
N LYS A 320 -21.54 -12.24 5.59
CA LYS A 320 -22.79 -12.96 5.82
C LYS A 320 -22.71 -13.83 7.08
N THR A 321 -23.85 -14.28 7.59
CA THR A 321 -23.91 -15.06 8.85
C THR A 321 -23.94 -16.59 8.66
N GLY A 322 -23.78 -17.09 7.43
CA GLY A 322 -23.62 -18.52 7.18
C GLY A 322 -23.40 -18.91 5.70
N GLY A 323 -23.37 -20.22 5.45
CA GLY A 323 -23.11 -20.78 4.12
C GLY A 323 -21.62 -20.92 3.78
N PRO A 324 -21.28 -21.24 2.51
CA PRO A 324 -19.90 -21.44 2.10
C PRO A 324 -19.15 -20.11 1.94
N VAL A 325 -17.87 -20.08 2.31
CA VAL A 325 -16.95 -19.01 1.93
C VAL A 325 -16.58 -19.18 0.46
N ARG A 326 -16.57 -18.09 -0.31
CA ARG A 326 -16.22 -18.09 -1.73
C ARG A 326 -15.23 -16.96 -2.00
N PHE A 327 -14.09 -17.25 -2.60
CA PHE A 327 -13.14 -16.20 -3.01
C PHE A 327 -12.41 -16.55 -4.29
N LEU A 328 -11.99 -15.52 -5.01
CA LEU A 328 -11.07 -15.63 -6.14
C LEU A 328 -9.65 -15.34 -5.66
N TYR A 329 -8.67 -16.07 -6.19
CA TYR A 329 -7.24 -15.83 -5.97
C TYR A 329 -6.53 -15.48 -7.27
N PHE A 330 -5.85 -14.33 -7.27
CA PHE A 330 -4.99 -13.84 -8.33
C PHE A 330 -3.60 -13.57 -7.75
N ALA A 331 -2.54 -13.73 -8.54
CA ALA A 331 -1.16 -13.51 -8.10
C ALA A 331 -0.31 -12.91 -9.22
N ASP A 332 0.78 -12.22 -8.85
CA ASP A 332 1.80 -11.73 -9.77
C ASP A 332 1.19 -11.00 -10.98
N VAL A 333 0.43 -9.94 -10.70
CA VAL A 333 -0.32 -9.18 -11.73
C VAL A 333 0.54 -8.11 -12.41
N GLN A 334 1.80 -7.96 -12.01
CA GLN A 334 2.57 -6.74 -12.24
C GLN A 334 2.81 -6.40 -13.72
N GLY A 335 2.26 -5.28 -14.16
CA GLY A 335 2.45 -4.71 -15.49
C GLY A 335 3.60 -3.70 -15.57
N SER A 336 4.17 -3.54 -16.75
CA SER A 336 5.19 -2.53 -17.09
C SER A 336 4.71 -1.51 -18.12
N SER A 337 3.43 -1.61 -18.51
CA SER A 337 2.75 -0.76 -19.48
C SER A 337 1.24 -0.80 -19.21
N GLU A 338 0.52 0.23 -19.66
CA GLU A 338 -0.94 0.30 -19.58
C GLU A 338 -1.64 -0.96 -20.15
N TYR A 339 -1.11 -1.51 -21.25
CA TYR A 339 -1.63 -2.74 -21.89
C TYR A 339 -1.50 -3.98 -21.00
N ASP A 340 -0.47 -4.06 -20.15
CA ASP A 340 -0.35 -5.17 -19.20
C ASP A 340 -1.54 -5.13 -18.21
N TYR A 341 -1.97 -3.95 -17.78
CA TYR A 341 -3.11 -3.78 -16.86
C TYR A 341 -4.47 -3.93 -17.57
N ASP A 342 -4.59 -3.63 -18.88
CA ASP A 342 -5.75 -4.05 -19.69
C ASP A 342 -5.91 -5.59 -19.68
N ILE A 343 -4.80 -6.34 -19.72
CA ILE A 343 -4.79 -7.81 -19.66
C ILE A 343 -5.15 -8.33 -18.26
N VAL A 344 -4.66 -7.68 -17.19
CA VAL A 344 -5.06 -7.99 -15.80
C VAL A 344 -6.55 -7.75 -15.60
N ALA A 345 -7.08 -6.60 -16.01
CA ALA A 345 -8.50 -6.26 -15.86
C ALA A 345 -9.42 -7.30 -16.51
N LYS A 346 -9.14 -7.69 -17.76
CA LYS A 346 -9.84 -8.80 -18.45
C LYS A 346 -9.83 -10.10 -17.63
N THR A 347 -8.72 -10.41 -16.95
CA THR A 347 -8.56 -11.64 -16.16
C THR A 347 -9.40 -11.60 -14.88
N PHE A 348 -9.44 -10.45 -14.20
CA PHE A 348 -10.32 -10.24 -13.05
C PHE A 348 -11.80 -10.31 -13.44
N TYR A 349 -12.22 -9.59 -14.50
CA TYR A 349 -13.60 -9.68 -14.99
C TYR A 349 -13.97 -11.11 -15.45
N LYS A 350 -13.05 -11.85 -16.09
CA LYS A 350 -13.27 -13.27 -16.41
C LYS A 350 -13.46 -14.12 -15.15
N GLY A 351 -12.69 -13.90 -14.10
CA GLY A 351 -12.91 -14.53 -12.78
C GLY A 351 -14.30 -14.24 -12.22
N LEU A 352 -14.76 -13.00 -12.33
CA LEU A 352 -16.12 -12.60 -11.92
C LEU A 352 -17.25 -13.21 -12.81
N THR A 353 -16.95 -13.71 -14.02
CA THR A 353 -17.93 -14.54 -14.76
C THR A 353 -18.04 -15.98 -14.25
N VAL A 354 -17.00 -16.49 -13.56
CA VAL A 354 -17.00 -17.82 -12.93
C VAL A 354 -17.63 -17.77 -11.54
N ASN A 355 -17.29 -16.74 -10.77
CA ASN A 355 -17.82 -16.49 -9.42
C ASN A 355 -18.32 -15.04 -9.36
N SER A 356 -19.60 -14.84 -9.63
CA SER A 356 -20.23 -13.52 -9.80
C SER A 356 -20.56 -12.78 -8.50
N ALA A 357 -20.31 -13.40 -7.35
CA ALA A 357 -20.43 -12.80 -6.03
C ALA A 357 -19.45 -13.51 -5.07
N PRO A 358 -18.14 -13.27 -5.21
CA PRO A 358 -17.18 -13.73 -4.21
C PRO A 358 -17.40 -12.92 -2.92
N ASP A 359 -17.11 -13.51 -1.77
CA ASP A 359 -17.14 -12.80 -0.49
C ASP A 359 -16.02 -11.74 -0.42
N PHE A 360 -14.87 -12.05 -1.04
CA PHE A 360 -13.69 -11.21 -1.21
C PHE A 360 -12.79 -11.78 -2.31
N ILE A 361 -11.77 -11.01 -2.72
CA ILE A 361 -10.72 -11.41 -3.65
C ILE A 361 -9.38 -11.37 -2.92
N ILE A 362 -8.59 -12.44 -2.99
CA ILE A 362 -7.21 -12.46 -2.49
C ILE A 362 -6.24 -12.10 -3.64
N GLN A 363 -5.29 -11.20 -3.36
CA GLN A 363 -4.20 -10.85 -4.27
C GLN A 363 -2.84 -11.29 -3.67
N GLY A 364 -2.06 -12.04 -4.44
CA GLY A 364 -0.85 -12.76 -4.02
C GLY A 364 0.46 -11.97 -3.97
N GLY A 365 0.42 -10.65 -3.97
CA GLY A 365 1.58 -9.75 -4.12
C GLY A 365 1.98 -9.50 -5.56
N ASP A 366 2.93 -8.58 -5.71
CA ASP A 366 3.38 -7.98 -6.97
C ASP A 366 2.19 -7.42 -7.76
N LEU A 367 1.64 -6.33 -7.21
CA LEU A 367 0.57 -5.53 -7.79
C LEU A 367 1.11 -4.60 -8.88
N VAL A 368 2.26 -3.97 -8.64
CA VAL A 368 3.02 -3.17 -9.61
C VAL A 368 4.38 -3.78 -9.90
N ASN A 369 5.08 -3.35 -10.96
CA ASN A 369 6.43 -3.81 -11.29
C ASN A 369 7.51 -2.94 -10.65
N ASP A 370 7.23 -1.65 -10.48
CA ASP A 370 8.15 -0.70 -9.87
C ASP A 370 7.35 0.05 -8.79
N SER A 371 7.67 -0.26 -7.53
CA SER A 371 6.92 0.13 -6.32
C SER A 371 6.67 1.64 -6.21
N ASP A 372 7.57 2.42 -6.80
CA ASP A 372 7.67 3.87 -6.80
C ASP A 372 7.18 4.52 -8.11
N ASN A 373 6.48 3.76 -8.97
CA ASN A 373 5.97 4.24 -10.24
C ASN A 373 4.48 4.64 -10.14
N SER A 374 4.22 5.95 -10.12
CA SER A 374 2.87 6.53 -10.00
C SER A 374 1.91 6.08 -11.10
N GLU A 375 2.38 5.97 -12.34
CA GLU A 375 1.61 5.49 -13.49
C GLU A 375 1.18 4.01 -13.36
N GLN A 376 2.04 3.12 -12.85
CA GLN A 376 1.68 1.71 -12.69
C GLN A 376 0.59 1.52 -11.62
N TRP A 377 0.67 2.25 -10.50
CA TRP A 377 -0.41 2.30 -9.52
C TRP A 377 -1.68 2.94 -10.12
N HIS A 378 -1.55 3.99 -10.94
CA HIS A 378 -2.70 4.56 -11.64
C HIS A 378 -3.37 3.53 -12.56
N TRP A 379 -2.65 2.85 -13.46
CA TRP A 379 -3.21 1.87 -14.39
C TRP A 379 -3.83 0.66 -13.68
N LEU A 380 -3.21 0.16 -12.60
CA LEU A 380 -3.76 -0.94 -11.80
C LEU A 380 -5.19 -0.63 -11.32
N PHE A 381 -5.42 0.59 -10.82
CA PHE A 381 -6.73 1.01 -10.32
C PHE A 381 -7.67 1.50 -11.44
N SER A 382 -7.19 2.31 -12.39
CA SER A 382 -8.04 2.95 -13.41
C SER A 382 -8.54 2.00 -14.49
N LYS A 383 -7.93 0.82 -14.65
CA LYS A 383 -8.39 -0.23 -15.59
C LYS A 383 -9.48 -1.14 -15.03
N MET A 384 -9.71 -1.14 -13.72
CA MET A 384 -10.79 -1.91 -13.07
C MET A 384 -11.30 -1.25 -11.78
N PRO A 385 -11.71 0.04 -11.82
CA PRO A 385 -11.99 0.82 -10.61
C PRO A 385 -13.19 0.29 -9.82
N ASP A 386 -14.16 -0.31 -10.53
CA ASP A 386 -15.31 -0.98 -9.93
C ASP A 386 -14.93 -2.24 -9.15
N ILE A 387 -13.81 -2.89 -9.48
CA ILE A 387 -13.32 -4.05 -8.73
C ILE A 387 -12.66 -3.60 -7.44
N TRP A 388 -11.74 -2.63 -7.47
CA TRP A 388 -11.04 -2.16 -6.28
C TRP A 388 -11.96 -1.46 -5.27
N ALA A 389 -12.97 -0.73 -5.75
CA ALA A 389 -13.94 -0.06 -4.90
C ALA A 389 -15.09 -0.98 -4.45
N ASN A 390 -15.68 -1.78 -5.35
CA ASN A 390 -16.90 -2.54 -5.00
C ASN A 390 -16.67 -3.98 -4.51
N GLN A 391 -15.51 -4.58 -4.79
CA GLN A 391 -15.15 -5.88 -4.21
C GLN A 391 -14.33 -5.67 -2.94
N THR A 392 -14.40 -6.61 -2.00
CA THR A 392 -13.44 -6.61 -0.88
C THR A 392 -12.12 -7.23 -1.36
N ILE A 393 -11.02 -6.48 -1.30
CA ILE A 393 -9.70 -6.95 -1.69
C ILE A 393 -8.83 -7.24 -0.46
N MET A 394 -8.20 -8.41 -0.43
CA MET A 394 -7.30 -8.85 0.62
C MET A 394 -5.94 -9.22 0.01
N ALA A 395 -5.05 -8.25 -0.11
CA ALA A 395 -3.72 -8.40 -0.72
C ALA A 395 -2.62 -8.72 0.31
N VAL A 396 -1.58 -9.43 -0.11
CA VAL A 396 -0.25 -9.39 0.54
C VAL A 396 0.69 -8.50 -0.28
N ALA A 397 1.73 -7.95 0.34
CA ALA A 397 2.77 -7.25 -0.40
C ALA A 397 3.73 -8.25 -1.05
N GLY A 398 3.96 -8.10 -2.36
CA GLY A 398 5.07 -8.71 -3.07
C GLY A 398 6.32 -7.86 -3.00
N ASN A 399 7.39 -8.30 -3.66
CA ASN A 399 8.66 -7.59 -3.59
C ASN A 399 8.76 -6.41 -4.56
N HIS A 400 7.82 -6.28 -5.49
CA HIS A 400 7.71 -5.11 -6.35
C HIS A 400 6.79 -4.02 -5.75
N ASP A 401 6.17 -4.27 -4.58
CA ASP A 401 5.28 -3.32 -3.86
C ASP A 401 5.91 -2.74 -2.57
N ALA A 402 7.21 -3.00 -2.36
CA ALA A 402 7.84 -3.00 -1.04
C ALA A 402 8.65 -1.73 -0.67
N VAL A 403 8.58 -0.66 -1.46
CA VAL A 403 9.40 0.56 -1.31
C VAL A 403 8.52 1.74 -0.91
N GLN A 404 9.06 2.66 -0.09
CA GLN A 404 8.39 3.91 0.34
C GLN A 404 6.95 3.72 0.88
N GLN A 405 6.67 2.58 1.53
CA GLN A 405 5.35 2.24 2.08
C GLN A 405 4.20 2.22 1.04
N THR A 406 4.46 2.16 -0.27
CA THR A 406 3.41 2.38 -1.28
C THR A 406 2.30 1.33 -1.24
N PHE A 407 2.58 0.07 -0.91
CA PHE A 407 1.55 -0.93 -0.59
C PHE A 407 0.61 -0.47 0.54
N ALA A 408 1.17 -0.04 1.66
CA ALA A 408 0.41 0.41 2.83
C ALA A 408 -0.37 1.70 2.55
N ASN A 409 0.10 2.53 1.62
CA ASN A 409 -0.58 3.74 1.21
C ASN A 409 -1.77 3.49 0.28
N HIS A 410 -1.92 2.29 -0.30
CA HIS A 410 -3.10 1.91 -1.10
C HIS A 410 -4.13 1.05 -0.33
N PHE A 411 -3.80 0.49 0.85
CA PHE A 411 -4.69 -0.43 1.58
C PHE A 411 -4.73 -0.22 3.10
N ASN A 412 -5.93 -0.02 3.65
CA ASN A 412 -6.16 0.21 5.08
C ASN A 412 -6.45 -1.10 5.87
N TYR A 413 -5.48 -2.01 5.97
CA TYR A 413 -5.60 -3.24 6.75
C TYR A 413 -5.31 -3.04 8.25
N LEU A 414 -5.97 -3.79 9.12
CA LEU A 414 -5.68 -3.81 10.57
C LEU A 414 -4.41 -4.63 10.86
N THR A 415 -3.27 -3.95 11.00
CA THR A 415 -1.98 -4.60 11.37
C THR A 415 -1.81 -4.67 12.89
N PRO A 416 -1.14 -5.70 13.44
CA PRO A 416 -0.76 -5.74 14.85
C PRO A 416 0.24 -4.63 15.19
N ALA A 417 0.24 -4.14 16.43
CA ALA A 417 1.10 -3.02 16.87
C ALA A 417 2.62 -3.31 16.80
N SER A 418 3.03 -4.58 16.66
CA SER A 418 4.41 -5.00 16.39
C SER A 418 4.77 -5.05 14.89
N GLY A 419 3.81 -4.73 14.02
CA GLY A 419 3.95 -4.78 12.57
C GLY A 419 4.54 -3.49 12.01
N THR A 420 5.72 -3.59 11.39
CA THR A 420 6.17 -2.56 10.47
C THR A 420 5.40 -2.66 9.16
N GLN A 421 4.96 -1.52 8.63
CA GLN A 421 4.35 -1.42 7.29
C GLN A 421 5.36 -0.98 6.21
N ALA A 422 6.63 -0.77 6.59
CA ALA A 422 7.69 -0.20 5.74
C ALA A 422 7.86 -0.88 4.37
N THR A 423 7.66 -2.20 4.32
CA THR A 423 7.84 -3.05 3.13
C THR A 423 6.56 -3.81 2.76
N GLY A 424 5.41 -3.31 3.22
CA GLY A 424 4.11 -4.00 3.16
C GLY A 424 3.59 -4.43 4.53
N SER A 425 2.34 -4.90 4.57
CA SER A 425 1.60 -5.17 5.80
C SER A 425 1.37 -6.67 6.04
N TYR A 426 1.36 -7.09 7.31
CA TYR A 426 0.90 -8.42 7.73
C TYR A 426 -0.28 -8.30 8.71
N TYR A 427 -1.29 -9.16 8.54
CA TYR A 427 -2.59 -9.05 9.23
C TYR A 427 -3.38 -10.36 9.07
N SER A 428 -4.55 -10.44 9.70
CA SER A 428 -5.45 -11.60 9.58
C SER A 428 -6.93 -11.22 9.73
N TYR A 429 -7.81 -12.15 9.35
CA TYR A 429 -9.26 -12.01 9.50
C TYR A 429 -9.96 -13.37 9.62
N ASP A 430 -11.05 -13.41 10.37
CA ASP A 430 -11.94 -14.58 10.50
C ASP A 430 -13.15 -14.40 9.57
N TYR A 431 -13.38 -15.32 8.63
CA TYR A 431 -14.58 -15.35 7.78
C TYR A 431 -15.27 -16.71 7.87
N GLN A 432 -16.47 -16.73 8.47
CA GLN A 432 -17.16 -17.95 8.89
C GLN A 432 -16.28 -18.83 9.80
N PHE A 433 -16.03 -20.06 9.34
CA PHE A 433 -15.25 -21.14 9.95
C PHE A 433 -13.81 -21.21 9.39
N ALA A 434 -13.36 -20.18 8.67
CA ALA A 434 -12.02 -20.08 8.11
C ALA A 434 -11.30 -18.81 8.62
N HIS A 435 -10.07 -19.01 9.08
CA HIS A 435 -9.14 -17.97 9.50
C HIS A 435 -8.10 -17.75 8.40
N PHE A 436 -7.93 -16.50 7.97
CA PHE A 436 -7.04 -16.09 6.90
C PHE A 436 -5.89 -15.27 7.46
N VAL A 437 -4.66 -15.68 7.16
CA VAL A 437 -3.42 -15.05 7.65
C VAL A 437 -2.62 -14.53 6.46
N MET A 438 -2.23 -13.27 6.50
CA MET A 438 -1.64 -12.55 5.39
C MET A 438 -0.23 -12.11 5.79
N LEU A 439 0.81 -12.72 5.20
CA LEU A 439 2.20 -12.55 5.61
C LEU A 439 2.99 -11.61 4.69
N ASN A 440 3.75 -10.69 5.30
CA ASN A 440 4.70 -9.84 4.58
C ASN A 440 6.05 -10.57 4.44
N THR A 441 6.30 -11.15 3.26
CA THR A 441 7.56 -11.84 2.93
C THR A 441 8.72 -10.92 2.52
N ASN A 442 8.61 -9.60 2.71
CA ASN A 442 9.70 -8.63 2.59
C ASN A 442 10.30 -8.26 3.96
N ASP A 443 9.55 -8.45 5.05
CA ASP A 443 10.02 -8.35 6.44
C ASP A 443 10.87 -9.59 6.80
N LEU A 444 12.13 -9.56 6.34
CA LEU A 444 13.06 -10.69 6.41
C LEU A 444 14.29 -10.40 7.27
N VAL A 445 14.63 -11.36 8.14
CA VAL A 445 15.89 -11.40 8.89
C VAL A 445 16.71 -12.60 8.38
N ASN A 446 17.94 -12.38 7.90
CA ASN A 446 18.85 -13.43 7.45
C ASN A 446 18.30 -14.41 6.39
N ASN A 447 17.43 -13.94 5.48
CA ASN A 447 16.70 -14.74 4.47
C ASN A 447 15.54 -15.61 5.03
N GLN A 448 15.10 -15.33 6.25
CA GLN A 448 13.98 -15.97 6.93
C GLN A 448 12.94 -14.90 7.31
N LEU A 449 11.68 -15.27 7.52
CA LEU A 449 10.64 -14.36 8.02
C LEU A 449 11.04 -13.84 9.39
N ASN A 450 10.81 -12.55 9.64
CA ASN A 450 11.15 -11.90 10.90
C ASN A 450 10.57 -12.68 12.11
N PRO A 451 11.39 -13.03 13.12
CA PRO A 451 10.91 -13.75 14.31
C PRO A 451 9.71 -13.10 15.01
N VAL A 452 9.58 -11.77 14.97
CA VAL A 452 8.42 -11.06 15.53
C VAL A 452 7.13 -11.43 14.78
N GLN A 453 7.18 -11.45 13.44
CA GLN A 453 6.06 -11.87 12.59
C GLN A 453 5.73 -13.36 12.77
N VAL A 454 6.75 -14.21 13.00
CA VAL A 454 6.57 -15.65 13.25
C VAL A 454 5.87 -15.93 14.58
N GLU A 455 6.25 -15.27 15.67
CA GLU A 455 5.59 -15.47 16.97
C GLU A 455 4.18 -14.83 17.01
N TRP A 456 3.97 -13.70 16.30
CA TRP A 456 2.61 -13.18 16.05
C TRP A 456 1.74 -14.22 15.33
N MET A 457 2.21 -14.74 14.20
CA MET A 457 1.47 -15.73 13.39
C MET A 457 1.12 -17.00 14.19
N LYS A 458 2.05 -17.51 15.01
CA LYS A 458 1.80 -18.64 15.91
C LYS A 458 0.67 -18.33 16.90
N SER A 459 0.75 -17.18 17.57
CA SER A 459 -0.23 -16.76 18.57
C SER A 459 -1.62 -16.54 17.96
N ASP A 460 -1.68 -15.89 16.79
CA ASP A 460 -2.93 -15.61 16.09
C ASP A 460 -3.64 -16.89 15.63
N ILE A 461 -2.93 -17.80 14.97
CA ILE A 461 -3.48 -19.11 14.54
C ILE A 461 -3.94 -19.94 15.73
N GLN A 462 -3.20 -19.91 16.86
CA GLN A 462 -3.62 -20.59 18.10
C GLN A 462 -4.90 -19.98 18.68
N GLN A 463 -5.00 -18.65 18.70
CA GLN A 463 -6.21 -17.94 19.14
C GLN A 463 -7.41 -18.21 18.23
N ALA A 464 -7.22 -18.23 16.90
CA ALA A 464 -8.26 -18.57 15.94
C ALA A 464 -8.79 -19.99 16.15
N LYS A 465 -7.91 -20.96 16.38
CA LYS A 465 -8.31 -22.34 16.72
C LYS A 465 -9.02 -22.42 18.08
N ALA A 466 -8.63 -21.60 19.06
CA ALA A 466 -9.37 -21.47 20.32
C ALA A 466 -10.76 -20.82 20.15
N ARG A 467 -10.95 -19.93 19.17
CA ARG A 467 -12.27 -19.43 18.73
C ARG A 467 -13.10 -20.48 17.96
N GLY A 468 -12.55 -21.66 17.68
CA GLY A 468 -13.22 -22.73 16.95
C GLY A 468 -13.09 -22.67 15.43
N GLN A 469 -12.17 -21.86 14.89
CA GLN A 469 -11.94 -21.77 13.45
C GLN A 469 -11.48 -23.12 12.89
N LYS A 470 -12.28 -23.69 11.96
CA LYS A 470 -12.04 -25.02 11.40
C LYS A 470 -10.91 -25.03 10.38
N TRP A 471 -10.79 -23.99 9.57
CA TRP A 471 -9.79 -23.87 8.49
C TRP A 471 -8.78 -22.77 8.79
N VAL A 472 -7.51 -23.00 8.44
CA VAL A 472 -6.45 -21.99 8.50
C VAL A 472 -5.76 -21.89 7.16
N ILE A 473 -5.80 -20.69 6.56
CA ILE A 473 -5.32 -20.41 5.22
C ILE A 473 -4.31 -19.27 5.31
N VAL A 474 -3.09 -19.53 4.88
CA VAL A 474 -2.02 -18.53 4.82
C VAL A 474 -1.88 -18.03 3.38
N THR A 475 -1.78 -16.72 3.18
CA THR A 475 -1.31 -16.12 1.93
C THR A 475 0.05 -15.48 2.18
N MET A 476 1.00 -15.71 1.28
CA MET A 476 2.35 -15.16 1.35
C MET A 476 2.90 -14.98 -0.06
N HIS A 477 3.56 -13.86 -0.38
CA HIS A 477 4.02 -13.66 -1.77
C HIS A 477 5.18 -14.61 -2.14
N ARG A 478 6.31 -14.54 -1.42
CA ARG A 478 7.50 -15.37 -1.71
C ARG A 478 7.28 -16.83 -1.27
N GLY A 479 6.69 -17.63 -2.15
CA GLY A 479 6.37 -19.04 -1.89
C GLY A 479 7.56 -19.89 -1.45
N VAL A 480 7.27 -20.94 -0.68
CA VAL A 480 8.22 -21.98 -0.25
C VAL A 480 8.23 -23.18 -1.19
N GLN A 481 7.08 -23.55 -1.79
CA GLN A 481 6.96 -24.64 -2.76
C GLN A 481 6.77 -24.08 -4.18
N THR A 482 7.89 -23.73 -4.82
CA THR A 482 7.94 -23.08 -6.14
C THR A 482 8.83 -23.85 -7.12
N ILE A 483 8.60 -23.72 -8.42
CA ILE A 483 9.27 -24.54 -9.47
C ILE A 483 9.95 -23.72 -10.58
N GLY A 484 9.90 -22.39 -10.50
CA GLY A 484 10.34 -21.46 -11.52
C GLY A 484 11.77 -20.98 -11.30
N ASN A 485 11.99 -19.68 -11.40
CA ASN A 485 13.31 -19.07 -11.24
C ASN A 485 13.79 -19.03 -9.79
N HIS A 486 12.89 -18.91 -8.82
CA HIS A 486 13.23 -18.63 -7.43
C HIS A 486 13.43 -19.87 -6.55
N ILE A 487 13.14 -21.08 -7.04
CA ILE A 487 13.20 -22.35 -6.30
C ILE A 487 14.43 -22.56 -5.38
N GLY A 488 15.62 -22.13 -5.81
CA GLY A 488 16.90 -22.23 -5.10
C GLY A 488 17.48 -20.90 -4.60
N ALA A 489 16.69 -19.82 -4.59
CA ALA A 489 17.10 -18.55 -4.02
C ALA A 489 17.28 -18.65 -2.50
N ARG A 490 18.19 -17.85 -1.92
CA ARG A 490 18.51 -17.91 -0.48
C ARG A 490 17.30 -17.61 0.40
N THR A 491 16.47 -16.66 -0.01
CA THR A 491 15.17 -16.31 0.59
C THR A 491 14.21 -17.49 0.54
N THR A 492 13.92 -18.02 -0.65
CA THR A 492 13.03 -19.17 -0.85
C THR A 492 13.46 -20.39 -0.04
N VAL A 493 14.75 -20.73 -0.01
CA VAL A 493 15.29 -21.87 0.75
C VAL A 493 15.29 -21.60 2.27
N GLY A 494 15.52 -20.36 2.70
CA GLY A 494 15.47 -19.95 4.11
C GLY A 494 14.05 -19.98 4.68
N LEU A 495 13.10 -19.38 3.96
CA LEU A 495 11.66 -19.43 4.24
C LEU A 495 11.14 -20.87 4.22
N ARG A 496 11.52 -21.71 3.24
CA ARG A 496 11.13 -23.12 3.17
C ARG A 496 11.50 -23.87 4.45
N ARG A 497 12.75 -23.75 4.88
CA ARG A 497 13.29 -24.43 6.07
C ARG A 497 12.65 -23.95 7.38
N GLN A 498 12.24 -22.69 7.44
CA GLN A 498 11.61 -22.10 8.62
C GLN A 498 10.11 -22.42 8.70
N LEU A 499 9.39 -22.15 7.61
CA LEU A 499 7.94 -22.04 7.63
C LEU A 499 7.24 -23.37 7.34
N GLN A 500 7.79 -24.29 6.54
CA GLN A 500 7.10 -25.57 6.29
C GLN A 500 6.89 -26.41 7.57
N PRO A 501 7.88 -26.54 8.48
CA PRO A 501 7.66 -27.21 9.76
C PRO A 501 6.65 -26.47 10.65
N ILE A 502 6.71 -25.14 10.71
CA ILE A 502 5.81 -24.31 11.54
C ILE A 502 4.37 -24.37 11.02
N PHE A 503 4.14 -24.29 9.71
CA PHE A 503 2.82 -24.45 9.10
C PHE A 503 2.23 -25.85 9.38
N HIS A 504 3.07 -26.89 9.36
CA HIS A 504 2.63 -28.25 9.74
C HIS A 504 2.30 -28.36 11.24
N GLU A 505 3.16 -27.85 12.12
CA GLU A 505 2.97 -27.84 13.58
C GLU A 505 1.71 -27.06 14.00
N LEU A 506 1.51 -25.87 13.42
CA LEU A 506 0.31 -25.07 13.62
C LEU A 506 -0.94 -25.66 12.95
N GLY A 507 -0.78 -26.67 12.08
CA GLY A 507 -1.86 -27.29 11.32
C GLY A 507 -2.57 -26.32 10.39
N VAL A 508 -1.80 -25.60 9.56
CA VAL A 508 -2.30 -24.81 8.43
C VAL A 508 -2.80 -25.76 7.34
N ASP A 509 -3.95 -25.48 6.75
CA ASP A 509 -4.55 -26.34 5.71
C ASP A 509 -4.07 -25.98 4.31
N VAL A 510 -3.94 -24.68 4.00
CA VAL A 510 -3.57 -24.17 2.68
C VAL A 510 -2.60 -23.00 2.81
N VAL A 511 -1.58 -22.97 1.96
CA VAL A 511 -0.67 -21.85 1.76
C VAL A 511 -0.74 -21.40 0.30
N LEU A 512 -1.23 -20.18 0.08
CA LEU A 512 -1.35 -19.50 -1.22
C LEU A 512 -0.09 -18.66 -1.48
N GLN A 513 0.47 -18.78 -2.69
CA GLN A 513 1.78 -18.24 -3.06
C GLN A 513 1.80 -17.64 -4.48
N GLY A 514 2.63 -16.61 -4.65
CA GLY A 514 3.02 -16.04 -5.95
C GLY A 514 4.53 -16.14 -6.16
N HIS A 515 5.13 -15.04 -6.63
CA HIS A 515 6.56 -14.75 -6.83
C HIS A 515 7.29 -15.60 -7.89
N ASP A 516 6.88 -16.85 -8.11
CA ASP A 516 7.48 -17.74 -9.09
C ASP A 516 6.41 -18.07 -10.14
N HIS A 517 6.35 -17.23 -11.18
CA HIS A 517 5.31 -17.18 -12.21
C HIS A 517 5.26 -18.49 -13.02
N THR A 518 4.69 -19.53 -12.41
CA THR A 518 4.55 -20.93 -12.82
C THR A 518 3.42 -21.54 -12.01
N TYR A 519 2.65 -22.47 -12.58
CA TYR A 519 1.66 -23.21 -11.78
C TYR A 519 2.32 -24.36 -11.04
N ALA A 520 2.11 -24.46 -9.72
CA ALA A 520 2.52 -25.60 -8.90
C ALA A 520 1.53 -25.84 -7.74
N ARG A 521 0.97 -27.04 -7.65
CA ARG A 521 0.20 -27.49 -6.47
C ARG A 521 0.80 -28.76 -5.90
N THR A 522 1.00 -28.82 -4.58
CA THR A 522 1.46 -30.05 -3.91
C THR A 522 0.31 -31.04 -3.68
N ASN A 523 0.64 -32.24 -3.21
CA ASN A 523 -0.29 -33.01 -2.38
C ASN A 523 -0.23 -32.48 -0.93
N GLN A 524 -0.92 -33.11 0.01
CA GLN A 524 -0.77 -32.76 1.42
C GLN A 524 0.66 -33.01 1.91
N MET A 525 1.26 -32.01 2.56
CA MET A 525 2.64 -32.02 3.04
C MET A 525 2.73 -32.18 4.56
N GLY A 526 3.70 -32.97 4.99
CA GLY A 526 4.27 -32.94 6.33
C GLY A 526 5.19 -31.71 6.51
N PRO A 527 6.10 -31.75 7.49
CA PRO A 527 7.03 -30.63 7.74
C PRO A 527 8.09 -30.46 6.63
N GLU A 528 8.38 -31.52 5.86
CA GLU A 528 9.40 -31.51 4.79
C GLU A 528 8.92 -32.23 3.50
N THR A 529 8.23 -33.37 3.61
CA THR A 529 7.85 -34.24 2.48
C THR A 529 6.32 -34.42 2.39
N PRO A 530 5.78 -34.90 1.24
CA PRO A 530 4.37 -35.30 1.14
C PRO A 530 4.00 -36.37 2.17
N ILE A 531 2.74 -36.38 2.59
CA ILE A 531 2.16 -37.42 3.45
C ILE A 531 1.62 -38.55 2.54
N ASP A 532 2.17 -39.75 2.71
CA ASP A 532 1.87 -40.95 1.91
C ASP A 532 0.62 -41.71 2.39
N THR A 533 0.22 -41.52 3.64
CA THR A 533 -0.97 -42.15 4.25
C THR A 533 -2.31 -41.48 3.91
N ILE A 534 -2.30 -40.34 3.22
CA ILE A 534 -3.53 -39.65 2.78
C ILE A 534 -4.22 -40.45 1.67
N THR A 535 -5.52 -40.71 1.84
CA THR A 535 -6.34 -41.36 0.82
C THR A 535 -6.95 -40.33 -0.13
N TYR A 536 -7.03 -40.69 -1.41
CA TYR A 536 -7.53 -39.82 -2.48
C TYR A 536 -8.71 -40.49 -3.19
N GLU A 537 -9.76 -39.71 -3.43
CA GLU A 537 -10.98 -40.13 -4.13
C GLU A 537 -11.24 -39.15 -5.28
N THR A 538 -11.47 -39.65 -6.49
CA THR A 538 -11.75 -38.78 -7.66
C THR A 538 -13.20 -38.94 -8.09
N VAL A 539 -13.99 -37.87 -7.92
CA VAL A 539 -15.40 -37.79 -8.33
C VAL A 539 -15.54 -36.62 -9.29
N ASP A 540 -16.18 -36.81 -10.44
CA ASP A 540 -16.40 -35.79 -11.48
C ASP A 540 -15.14 -34.97 -11.85
N GLY A 541 -14.00 -35.66 -11.93
CA GLY A 541 -12.68 -35.08 -12.20
C GLY A 541 -12.03 -34.33 -11.04
N VAL A 542 -12.71 -34.18 -9.90
CA VAL A 542 -12.18 -33.55 -8.68
C VAL A 542 -11.43 -34.58 -7.85
N MET A 543 -10.10 -34.47 -7.79
CA MET A 543 -9.28 -35.25 -6.87
C MET A 543 -9.45 -34.71 -5.44
N THR A 544 -10.05 -35.48 -4.55
CA THR A 544 -10.33 -35.12 -3.15
C THR A 544 -9.40 -35.88 -2.20
N ALA A 545 -8.63 -35.17 -1.38
CA ALA A 545 -7.93 -35.75 -0.22
C ALA A 545 -8.93 -35.95 0.94
N LYS A 546 -9.10 -37.19 1.40
CA LYS A 546 -10.12 -37.58 2.40
C LYS A 546 -9.52 -37.69 3.81
N LYS A 547 -10.23 -37.18 4.81
CA LYS A 547 -9.74 -37.05 6.22
C LYS A 547 -8.36 -36.40 6.30
N ALA A 548 -8.16 -35.37 5.48
CA ALA A 548 -6.86 -34.84 5.18
C ALA A 548 -6.22 -34.14 6.40
N SER A 549 -4.92 -34.35 6.57
CA SER A 549 -4.04 -33.61 7.46
C SER A 549 -2.79 -33.19 6.68
N GLY A 550 -1.99 -32.28 7.25
CA GLY A 550 -0.88 -31.65 6.54
C GLY A 550 -1.30 -30.40 5.77
N VAL A 551 -0.35 -29.84 5.04
CA VAL A 551 -0.46 -28.52 4.39
C VAL A 551 -0.51 -28.66 2.87
N LEU A 552 -1.50 -28.05 2.22
CA LEU A 552 -1.54 -27.88 0.77
C LEU A 552 -0.83 -26.58 0.36
N TYR A 553 0.13 -26.64 -0.55
CA TYR A 553 0.75 -25.45 -1.13
C TYR A 553 0.28 -25.24 -2.56
N LEU A 554 -0.11 -24.01 -2.89
CA LEU A 554 -0.47 -23.57 -4.24
C LEU A 554 0.40 -22.36 -4.63
N THR A 555 1.06 -22.44 -5.78
CA THR A 555 1.64 -21.32 -6.51
C THR A 555 0.85 -21.18 -7.82
N ALA A 556 0.10 -20.09 -7.99
CA ALA A 556 -1.04 -20.06 -8.92
C ALA A 556 -0.71 -19.73 -10.39
N ASN A 557 0.57 -19.54 -10.74
CA ASN A 557 1.03 -18.82 -11.94
C ASN A 557 0.62 -17.32 -11.91
N SER A 558 1.08 -16.54 -12.89
CA SER A 558 0.71 -15.13 -13.02
C SER A 558 -0.70 -14.93 -13.57
N SER A 559 -1.41 -13.97 -12.99
CA SER A 559 -2.67 -13.44 -13.50
C SER A 559 -2.47 -12.27 -14.48
N GLY A 560 -1.22 -11.82 -14.69
CA GLY A 560 -0.82 -10.77 -15.61
C GLY A 560 -0.08 -11.29 -16.86
N THR A 561 0.89 -10.53 -17.38
CA THR A 561 1.58 -10.81 -18.65
C THR A 561 2.95 -11.49 -18.52
N LYS A 562 3.44 -11.71 -17.29
CA LYS A 562 4.82 -12.15 -17.02
C LYS A 562 4.87 -13.62 -16.61
N PHE A 563 5.71 -14.41 -17.27
CA PHE A 563 5.76 -15.87 -17.09
C PHE A 563 7.19 -16.41 -17.02
N TYR A 564 7.44 -17.38 -16.14
CA TYR A 564 8.74 -18.05 -15.99
C TYR A 564 8.68 -19.49 -16.50
N SER A 565 9.81 -19.97 -17.04
CA SER A 565 9.98 -21.38 -17.37
C SER A 565 10.29 -22.21 -16.12
N MET A 566 9.63 -23.35 -15.98
CA MET A 566 9.91 -24.33 -14.92
C MET A 566 11.36 -24.85 -14.99
N LYS A 567 11.94 -25.22 -13.84
CA LYS A 567 13.18 -26.01 -13.81
C LYS A 567 12.91 -27.49 -14.15
N SER A 568 14.00 -28.24 -14.40
CA SER A 568 13.90 -29.67 -14.69
C SER A 568 13.44 -30.48 -13.47
N ALA A 569 13.01 -31.73 -13.69
CA ALA A 569 12.51 -32.58 -12.61
C ALA A 569 13.60 -32.92 -11.58
N GLU A 570 14.86 -32.98 -12.02
CA GLU A 570 16.04 -33.22 -11.20
C GLU A 570 16.26 -32.04 -10.24
N VAL A 571 16.31 -30.81 -10.76
CA VAL A 571 16.48 -29.59 -9.95
C VAL A 571 15.33 -29.41 -8.96
N ILE A 572 14.09 -29.68 -9.37
CA ILE A 572 12.92 -29.62 -8.46
C ILE A 572 13.06 -30.61 -7.30
N LYS A 573 13.51 -31.84 -7.59
CA LYS A 573 13.75 -32.88 -6.59
C LYS A 573 14.94 -32.57 -5.68
N GLU A 574 16.03 -32.06 -6.23
CA GLU A 574 17.25 -31.66 -5.49
C GLU A 574 17.00 -30.51 -4.50
N GLN A 575 16.01 -29.66 -4.77
CA GLN A 575 15.63 -28.54 -3.90
C GLN A 575 14.56 -28.88 -2.84
N GLY A 576 14.10 -30.14 -2.78
CA GLY A 576 13.06 -30.56 -1.81
C GLY A 576 11.67 -29.98 -2.11
N VAL A 577 11.30 -29.87 -3.38
CA VAL A 577 9.99 -29.36 -3.81
C VAL A 577 9.17 -30.49 -4.45
N TYR A 578 7.91 -30.62 -4.05
CA TYR A 578 7.08 -31.80 -4.30
C TYR A 578 5.74 -31.47 -4.99
N PRO A 579 5.75 -30.94 -6.23
CA PRO A 579 4.53 -30.63 -6.96
C PRO A 579 3.83 -31.91 -7.42
N ALA A 580 2.56 -32.05 -7.07
CA ALA A 580 1.68 -33.10 -7.57
C ALA A 580 1.09 -32.72 -8.94
N VAL A 581 0.75 -31.43 -9.12
CA VAL A 581 0.42 -30.82 -10.41
C VAL A 581 1.36 -29.64 -10.64
N LYS A 582 1.82 -29.46 -11.88
CA LYS A 582 2.66 -28.33 -12.27
C LYS A 582 2.55 -28.03 -13.76
N GLY A 583 2.80 -26.78 -14.14
CA GLY A 583 2.95 -26.40 -15.54
C GLY A 583 3.35 -24.95 -15.77
N GLN A 584 3.58 -24.64 -17.04
CA GLN A 584 3.57 -23.29 -17.56
C GLN A 584 2.92 -23.33 -18.94
N ASN A 585 1.83 -22.59 -19.09
CA ASN A 585 1.02 -22.43 -20.31
C ASN A 585 1.30 -21.09 -21.02
N TYR A 586 2.00 -20.17 -20.37
CA TYR A 586 2.28 -18.80 -20.82
C TYR A 586 1.01 -17.97 -21.05
N LYS A 587 0.03 -18.16 -20.15
CA LYS A 587 -1.30 -17.56 -20.16
C LYS A 587 -1.73 -17.15 -18.76
N GLN A 588 -2.66 -16.22 -18.68
CA GLN A 588 -3.21 -15.72 -17.42
C GLN A 588 -3.89 -16.86 -16.64
N MET A 589 -3.72 -16.88 -15.32
CA MET A 589 -4.38 -17.84 -14.45
C MET A 589 -5.03 -17.17 -13.23
N PHE A 590 -6.09 -17.79 -12.73
CA PHE A 590 -6.75 -17.45 -11.47
C PHE A 590 -7.34 -18.71 -10.85
N THR A 591 -7.65 -18.70 -9.55
CA THR A 591 -8.24 -19.85 -8.85
C THR A 591 -9.51 -19.45 -8.11
N ASP A 592 -10.61 -20.17 -8.37
CA ASP A 592 -11.84 -20.09 -7.56
C ASP A 592 -11.74 -21.05 -6.37
N PHE A 593 -12.07 -20.54 -5.18
CA PHE A 593 -12.14 -21.30 -3.94
C PHE A 593 -13.56 -21.31 -3.38
N ILE A 594 -14.04 -22.49 -3.04
CA ILE A 594 -15.32 -22.70 -2.34
C ILE A 594 -15.03 -23.54 -1.09
N ILE A 595 -15.29 -22.98 0.09
CA ILE A 595 -15.03 -23.62 1.37
C ILE A 595 -16.33 -23.78 2.14
N THR A 596 -16.58 -25.00 2.59
CA THR A 596 -17.64 -25.35 3.55
C THR A 596 -16.98 -25.73 4.88
N ALA A 597 -17.78 -25.88 5.94
CA ALA A 597 -17.26 -26.23 7.26
C ALA A 597 -16.32 -27.46 7.23
N ASP A 598 -16.57 -28.46 6.37
CA ASP A 598 -15.85 -29.73 6.37
C ASP A 598 -15.19 -30.10 5.02
N LYS A 599 -15.38 -29.30 3.96
CA LYS A 599 -14.74 -29.49 2.65
C LYS A 599 -14.32 -28.18 1.97
N LEU A 600 -13.08 -28.11 1.51
CA LEU A 600 -12.51 -27.09 0.64
C LEU A 600 -12.43 -27.63 -0.80
N LEU A 601 -12.77 -26.80 -1.78
CA LEU A 601 -12.58 -27.05 -3.21
C LEU A 601 -11.82 -25.86 -3.81
N LEU A 602 -10.81 -26.15 -4.64
CA LEU A 602 -10.18 -25.19 -5.53
C LEU A 602 -10.35 -25.63 -6.99
N THR A 603 -10.60 -24.67 -7.87
CA THR A 603 -10.57 -24.85 -9.34
C THR A 603 -9.70 -23.78 -9.95
N SER A 604 -8.55 -24.17 -10.51
CA SER A 604 -7.59 -23.26 -11.14
C SER A 604 -7.84 -23.21 -12.63
N TYR A 605 -7.94 -22.00 -13.18
CA TYR A 605 -8.30 -21.74 -14.56
C TYR A 605 -7.12 -21.21 -15.36
N GLU A 606 -7.04 -21.62 -16.62
CA GLU A 606 -6.28 -20.96 -17.68
C GLU A 606 -7.22 -20.03 -18.45
N TYR A 607 -6.76 -18.81 -18.70
CA TYR A 607 -7.42 -17.81 -19.52
C TYR A 607 -6.42 -17.18 -20.48
N ASP A 608 -6.82 -17.02 -21.74
CA ASP A 608 -6.08 -16.27 -22.75
C ASP A 608 -6.75 -14.90 -22.91
N ALA A 609 -6.14 -13.84 -22.36
CA ALA A 609 -6.74 -12.51 -22.39
C ALA A 609 -6.71 -11.84 -23.79
N GLU A 610 -6.16 -12.50 -24.82
CA GLU A 610 -6.30 -12.10 -26.23
C GLU A 610 -7.45 -12.86 -26.94
N ASP A 611 -7.90 -14.00 -26.41
CA ASP A 611 -9.13 -14.71 -26.80
C ASP A 611 -10.17 -14.70 -25.67
N THR A 612 -11.06 -13.71 -25.66
CA THR A 612 -12.03 -13.50 -24.58
C THR A 612 -13.08 -14.60 -24.42
N GLU A 613 -13.23 -15.51 -25.40
CA GLU A 613 -14.11 -16.69 -25.26
C GLU A 613 -13.40 -17.86 -24.58
N SER A 614 -12.07 -17.81 -24.47
CA SER A 614 -11.30 -18.83 -23.76
C SER A 614 -11.66 -18.88 -22.27
N LEU A 615 -11.70 -20.10 -21.75
CA LEU A 615 -11.60 -20.45 -20.33
C LEU A 615 -11.43 -21.97 -20.24
N THR A 616 -10.36 -22.46 -19.62
CA THR A 616 -10.16 -23.90 -19.41
C THR A 616 -9.80 -24.20 -17.95
N ILE A 617 -10.29 -25.33 -17.42
CA ILE A 617 -9.87 -25.80 -16.09
C ILE A 617 -8.49 -26.44 -16.25
N PHE A 618 -7.50 -25.88 -15.56
CA PHE A 618 -6.12 -26.35 -15.56
C PHE A 618 -5.89 -27.44 -14.49
N ASP A 619 -6.47 -27.25 -13.30
CA ASP A 619 -6.34 -28.16 -12.15
C ASP A 619 -7.58 -28.02 -11.24
N ARG A 620 -7.95 -29.10 -10.56
CA ARG A 620 -9.13 -29.13 -9.69
C ARG A 620 -8.93 -30.13 -8.56
N TYR A 621 -8.97 -29.62 -7.32
CA TYR A 621 -8.56 -30.37 -6.14
C TYR A 621 -9.41 -30.01 -4.94
N ALA A 622 -9.64 -30.97 -4.05
CA ALA A 622 -10.43 -30.76 -2.85
C ALA A 622 -9.78 -31.40 -1.62
N VAL A 623 -10.14 -30.87 -0.46
CA VAL A 623 -9.65 -31.29 0.85
C VAL A 623 -10.88 -31.49 1.75
N GLU A 624 -11.02 -32.67 2.36
CA GLU A 624 -12.19 -33.05 3.14
C GLU A 624 -11.76 -33.51 4.54
N LYS A 625 -12.27 -32.86 5.60
CA LYS A 625 -11.81 -33.08 6.99
C LYS A 625 -12.54 -34.19 7.72
N SER A 626 -13.84 -34.35 7.48
CA SER A 626 -14.67 -35.42 8.05
C SER A 626 -14.87 -36.56 7.04
N SER A 627 -15.83 -37.46 7.31
CA SER A 627 -16.32 -38.42 6.32
C SER A 627 -17.81 -38.75 6.52
N GLU A 628 -18.59 -37.76 6.95
CA GLU A 628 -20.04 -37.92 6.98
C GLU A 628 -20.60 -37.56 5.62
N THR A 629 -20.76 -38.60 4.79
CA THR A 629 -21.53 -38.52 3.55
C THR A 629 -22.98 -38.25 3.92
N THR A 630 -23.41 -36.99 3.88
CA THR A 630 -24.83 -36.65 3.95
C THR A 630 -25.50 -37.10 2.65
N GLU A 631 -25.84 -38.39 2.56
CA GLU A 631 -26.63 -38.93 1.45
C GLU A 631 -28.04 -38.33 1.47
N SER A 632 -28.18 -37.17 0.82
CA SER A 632 -29.47 -36.57 0.50
C SER A 632 -30.17 -37.43 -0.56
N SER A 633 -30.77 -38.52 -0.10
CA SER A 633 -31.54 -39.46 -0.90
C SER A 633 -32.91 -38.86 -1.26
N THR A 634 -32.91 -37.85 -2.13
CA THR A 634 -34.11 -37.28 -2.75
C THR A 634 -34.77 -38.32 -3.66
N THR A 635 -35.52 -39.22 -3.04
CA THR A 635 -36.38 -40.18 -3.70
C THR A 635 -37.64 -39.44 -4.13
N GLU A 636 -37.80 -39.14 -5.43
CA GLU A 636 -39.03 -38.55 -5.97
C GLU A 636 -40.20 -39.56 -5.95
N GLY A 637 -40.74 -39.78 -4.75
CA GLY A 637 -41.95 -40.56 -4.51
C GLY A 637 -43.20 -39.80 -4.92
N SER A 638 -43.47 -39.74 -6.23
CA SER A 638 -44.72 -39.18 -6.76
C SER A 638 -45.94 -39.87 -6.14
N SER A 639 -46.77 -39.11 -5.43
CA SER A 639 -48.08 -39.55 -4.97
C SER A 639 -49.05 -38.37 -4.94
N THR A 640 -50.27 -38.61 -5.41
CA THR A 640 -51.32 -37.60 -5.59
C THR A 640 -52.19 -37.43 -4.36
N THR A 641 -52.66 -36.20 -4.12
CA THR A 641 -53.70 -35.87 -3.15
C THR A 641 -54.98 -36.67 -3.37
N GLU A 642 -55.51 -37.29 -2.32
CA GLU A 642 -56.95 -37.52 -2.08
C GLU A 642 -57.26 -37.26 -0.59
N SER A 643 -58.54 -37.24 -0.21
CA SER A 643 -59.03 -36.75 1.09
C SER A 643 -59.92 -37.77 1.81
N SER A 644 -60.41 -37.42 3.01
CA SER A 644 -61.39 -38.14 3.85
C SER A 644 -60.83 -39.32 4.70
N SER A 645 -61.36 -39.66 5.89
CA SER A 645 -62.20 -38.91 6.84
C SER A 645 -62.39 -39.63 8.20
N THR A 646 -62.50 -38.85 9.28
CA THR A 646 -63.31 -39.07 10.52
C THR A 646 -63.06 -40.26 11.48
N THR A 647 -63.34 -40.00 12.78
CA THR A 647 -63.77 -40.93 13.87
C THR A 647 -62.79 -42.00 14.38
N GLU A 648 -62.73 -42.36 15.68
CA GLU A 648 -63.19 -41.75 16.97
C GLU A 648 -62.60 -42.57 18.15
N SER A 649 -62.55 -42.01 19.38
CA SER A 649 -62.46 -42.71 20.69
C SER A 649 -61.22 -43.58 20.99
N SER A 650 -60.83 -43.90 22.24
CA SER A 650 -60.97 -43.31 23.60
C SER A 650 -59.86 -43.97 24.48
N SER A 651 -59.37 -43.44 25.61
CA SER A 651 -60.11 -43.22 26.86
C SER A 651 -59.35 -42.40 27.95
N THR A 652 -60.18 -41.90 28.88
CA THR A 652 -60.03 -41.28 30.22
C THR A 652 -58.83 -41.68 31.12
N THR A 653 -58.49 -40.97 32.22
CA THR A 653 -59.38 -40.36 33.26
C THR A 653 -58.65 -39.37 34.20
N GLU A 654 -59.39 -38.37 34.75
CA GLU A 654 -59.06 -37.46 35.88
C GLU A 654 -57.79 -36.55 35.82
N SER A 655 -57.60 -35.42 36.55
CA SER A 655 -58.43 -34.37 37.22
C SER A 655 -57.51 -33.58 38.18
N SER A 656 -57.59 -32.27 38.51
CA SER A 656 -58.13 -30.99 37.97
C SER A 656 -57.55 -29.86 38.89
N GLY A 657 -57.65 -28.52 38.70
CA GLY A 657 -58.24 -27.62 37.70
C GLY A 657 -58.18 -26.15 38.19
N THR A 658 -58.62 -25.15 37.38
CA THR A 658 -58.86 -23.70 37.70
C THR A 658 -57.64 -22.83 38.14
N THR A 659 -57.48 -21.53 37.83
CA THR A 659 -58.16 -20.47 37.01
C THR A 659 -57.11 -19.39 36.66
N GLU A 660 -57.11 -18.69 35.51
CA GLU A 660 -57.82 -17.41 35.19
C GLU A 660 -57.71 -16.29 36.27
N SER A 661 -57.49 -14.99 35.99
CA SER A 661 -57.49 -14.26 34.70
C SER A 661 -56.72 -12.91 34.72
N SER A 662 -56.76 -12.21 33.57
CA SER A 662 -56.29 -10.88 33.13
C SER A 662 -56.05 -9.70 34.10
N GLY A 663 -55.24 -8.70 33.66
CA GLY A 663 -55.33 -7.31 34.13
C GLY A 663 -54.17 -6.36 33.72
N THR A 664 -54.37 -5.49 32.72
CA THR A 664 -53.48 -4.36 32.38
C THR A 664 -54.04 -3.03 32.91
N THR A 665 -53.18 -2.04 33.24
CA THR A 665 -53.15 -0.69 32.59
C THR A 665 -52.26 0.36 33.29
N GLU A 666 -51.68 1.22 32.46
CA GLU A 666 -51.49 2.68 32.62
C GLU A 666 -50.42 3.32 33.52
N SER A 667 -50.13 4.57 33.12
CA SER A 667 -48.98 5.41 33.45
C SER A 667 -49.36 6.60 34.34
N SER A 668 -48.40 7.23 35.01
CA SER A 668 -48.48 8.67 35.32
C SER A 668 -47.09 9.29 35.56
N SER A 669 -46.93 10.54 35.13
CA SER A 669 -45.73 11.36 35.31
C SER A 669 -46.02 12.57 36.20
N THR A 670 -44.98 13.13 36.82
CA THR A 670 -44.99 14.49 37.40
C THR A 670 -43.65 15.18 37.19
N THR A 671 -43.70 16.49 37.01
CA THR A 671 -42.58 17.38 36.60
C THR A 671 -42.19 18.33 37.76
N GLU A 672 -41.40 19.37 37.45
CA GLU A 672 -40.89 20.44 38.32
C GLU A 672 -39.65 20.07 39.19
N GLY A 673 -38.63 20.93 39.31
CA GLY A 673 -38.47 22.28 38.76
C GLY A 673 -37.01 22.77 38.77
N SER A 674 -36.76 23.93 38.15
CA SER A 674 -35.40 24.45 37.85
C SER A 674 -34.85 25.44 38.90
N SER A 675 -33.52 25.50 39.05
CA SER A 675 -32.83 26.71 39.52
C SER A 675 -31.38 26.77 39.00
N THR A 676 -31.00 27.91 38.41
CA THR A 676 -29.65 28.23 37.92
C THR A 676 -28.93 29.21 38.84
N THR A 677 -27.61 29.05 39.04
CA THR A 677 -26.74 30.16 39.49
C THR A 677 -25.31 30.01 38.92
N GLU A 678 -24.63 31.13 38.74
CA GLU A 678 -23.30 31.23 38.10
C GLU A 678 -22.14 31.21 39.11
N GLY A 679 -20.89 31.19 38.60
CA GLY A 679 -19.93 32.22 39.03
C GLY A 679 -18.61 31.81 39.70
N SER A 680 -17.58 31.57 38.87
CA SER A 680 -16.17 32.01 39.08
C SER A 680 -15.28 31.39 40.18
N SER A 681 -14.10 30.91 39.75
CA SER A 681 -12.73 31.10 40.33
C SER A 681 -12.49 30.98 41.87
N THR A 682 -11.49 30.27 42.40
CA THR A 682 -10.02 30.41 42.11
C THR A 682 -9.16 29.25 42.69
N THR A 683 -8.05 28.94 42.00
CA THR A 683 -6.71 28.44 42.47
C THR A 683 -6.49 27.61 43.75
N GLU A 684 -5.57 26.62 43.59
CA GLU A 684 -4.53 26.16 44.56
C GLU A 684 -4.96 25.38 45.83
N GLY A 685 -4.09 24.47 46.30
CA GLY A 685 -4.20 23.83 47.63
C GLY A 685 -4.04 22.30 47.69
N SER A 686 -2.81 21.79 47.55
CA SER A 686 -2.50 20.37 47.80
C SER A 686 -2.21 20.07 49.29
N SER A 687 -2.68 18.92 49.81
CA SER A 687 -2.11 18.21 50.99
C SER A 687 -2.71 16.78 51.06
N THR A 688 -1.99 15.70 50.73
CA THR A 688 -0.91 14.99 51.45
C THR A 688 -1.31 14.23 52.73
N THR A 689 -1.00 12.93 52.79
CA THR A 689 -0.33 12.18 53.89
C THR A 689 -0.32 10.67 53.56
N GLU A 690 0.62 9.83 54.00
CA GLU A 690 2.09 9.95 54.16
C GLU A 690 2.68 8.51 54.18
N SER A 691 3.96 8.24 53.87
CA SER A 691 5.16 8.47 54.70
C SER A 691 6.41 8.34 53.79
N SER A 692 7.46 9.18 53.78
CA SER A 692 8.44 9.57 54.83
C SER A 692 9.39 8.43 55.30
N SER A 693 10.72 8.57 55.36
CA SER A 693 11.62 9.69 54.94
C SER A 693 13.13 9.31 54.83
N THR A 694 13.94 10.22 54.25
CA THR A 694 15.37 10.54 54.52
C THR A 694 16.50 9.48 54.47
N THR A 695 17.53 9.76 53.66
CA THR A 695 18.95 9.89 54.11
C THR A 695 19.68 10.92 53.22
N GLU A 696 20.68 11.64 53.75
CA GLU A 696 21.51 12.61 53.01
C GLU A 696 22.82 12.02 52.41
N SER A 697 23.54 12.87 51.66
CA SER A 697 24.83 12.61 51.00
C SER A 697 25.97 12.26 51.97
N SER A 698 26.93 11.46 51.47
CA SER A 698 28.26 11.34 52.07
C SER A 698 29.33 11.16 51.00
N SER A 699 29.85 12.28 50.50
CA SER A 699 31.17 12.34 49.87
C SER A 699 32.26 12.37 50.95
N MET A 700 33.47 11.92 50.59
CA MET A 700 34.67 12.16 51.41
C MET A 700 35.66 13.06 50.66
N THR A 701 36.31 13.94 51.43
CA THR A 701 37.42 14.79 51.00
C THR A 701 38.71 13.94 50.82
N GLU A 702 39.76 14.37 50.14
CA GLU A 702 40.65 15.47 50.54
C GLU A 702 41.45 16.13 49.40
N SER A 703 42.05 17.27 49.75
CA SER A 703 42.82 18.13 48.85
C SER A 703 44.28 17.67 48.61
N SER A 704 44.89 18.19 47.56
CA SER A 704 46.31 18.04 47.24
C SER A 704 47.23 18.90 48.13
N GLY A 705 48.39 18.39 48.57
CA GLY A 705 49.43 19.25 49.17
C GLY A 705 50.74 18.58 49.65
N THR A 706 51.81 18.75 48.87
CA THR A 706 53.24 18.87 49.29
C THR A 706 53.97 17.76 50.11
N THR A 707 55.12 17.30 49.56
CA THR A 707 56.46 17.01 50.18
C THR A 707 56.54 16.41 51.62
N ASP A 708 57.44 15.46 51.92
CA ASP A 708 58.89 15.56 51.64
C ASP A 708 59.70 14.24 51.83
N THR A 709 60.96 14.20 51.35
CA THR A 709 62.15 13.30 51.62
C THR A 709 62.00 11.85 52.17
N ARG A 710 62.85 10.83 51.89
CA ARG A 710 64.23 10.77 51.32
C ARG A 710 64.65 9.32 50.96
N GLY A 711 65.55 9.17 49.97
CA GLY A 711 66.51 8.04 49.86
C GLY A 711 66.08 6.81 49.03
N THR A 712 66.98 6.07 48.35
CA THR A 712 68.43 6.30 48.12
C THR A 712 68.94 5.49 46.90
N THR A 713 69.74 6.10 46.00
CA THR A 713 70.68 5.45 45.02
C THR A 713 70.10 4.48 43.95
N SER A 714 70.71 4.26 42.78
CA SER A 714 71.94 4.78 42.16
C SER A 714 71.83 4.87 40.61
N THR A 715 72.83 5.50 39.97
CA THR A 715 73.21 5.26 38.56
C THR A 715 73.96 3.90 38.42
N SER A 716 74.46 3.38 37.29
CA SER A 716 74.65 3.90 35.91
C SER A 716 74.73 2.73 34.89
N ASP A 717 74.63 3.06 33.60
CA ASP A 717 75.32 2.45 32.43
C ASP A 717 75.29 0.93 32.10
N VAL A 718 74.52 0.61 31.03
CA VAL A 718 74.99 0.09 29.72
C VAL A 718 75.71 -1.29 29.56
N THR A 719 75.30 -2.00 28.51
CA THR A 719 75.91 -3.13 27.74
C THR A 719 75.82 -4.61 28.19
N LYS A 720 75.17 -5.40 27.30
CA LYS A 720 75.47 -6.81 26.89
C LYS A 720 75.34 -7.93 27.95
N THR A 721 75.00 -9.18 27.64
CA THR A 721 74.64 -9.96 26.42
C THR A 721 73.45 -10.89 26.78
N GLY A 722 72.69 -11.55 25.90
CA GLY A 722 72.78 -11.83 24.45
C GLY A 722 72.29 -13.28 24.18
N MET A 723 71.93 -13.60 22.92
CA MET A 723 71.14 -14.80 22.50
C MET A 723 69.66 -14.74 22.97
N THR A 724 68.63 -15.33 22.36
CA THR A 724 68.40 -16.05 21.06
C THR A 724 66.87 -15.99 20.75
N SER A 725 66.33 -16.30 19.57
CA SER A 725 66.87 -16.75 18.26
C SER A 725 65.96 -16.29 17.10
N THR A 726 66.57 -15.82 16.00
CA THR A 726 66.14 -15.91 14.57
C THR A 726 64.69 -15.57 14.15
N SER A 727 64.41 -14.79 13.09
CA SER A 727 65.20 -13.97 12.15
C SER A 727 64.21 -13.23 11.22
N SER A 728 64.17 -11.90 11.06
CA SER A 728 64.97 -11.07 10.12
C SER A 728 65.12 -11.66 8.70
N GLN A 729 64.94 -10.96 7.57
CA GLN A 729 64.63 -9.55 7.21
C GLN A 729 64.15 -9.56 5.72
N THR A 730 63.77 -8.51 4.97
CA THR A 730 63.88 -7.02 5.04
C THR A 730 62.67 -6.38 4.28
N SER A 731 62.64 -5.06 4.04
CA SER A 731 61.61 -4.37 3.22
C SER A 731 62.18 -3.56 2.03
N ARG A 732 61.56 -3.65 0.83
CA ARG A 732 61.30 -2.53 -0.13
C ARG A 732 60.71 -2.94 -1.51
N SER A 733 59.89 -2.02 -2.04
CA SER A 733 59.65 -1.65 -3.45
C SER A 733 59.24 -2.67 -4.54
N SER A 734 58.02 -2.45 -5.04
CA SER A 734 57.62 -2.28 -6.47
C SER A 734 57.54 -3.44 -7.48
N ASN A 735 56.38 -3.45 -8.16
CA ASN A 735 56.11 -3.76 -9.58
C ASN A 735 55.86 -5.20 -10.10
N ARG A 736 54.77 -5.29 -10.89
CA ARG A 736 54.52 -6.14 -12.09
C ARG A 736 54.22 -7.66 -12.00
N THR A 737 52.90 -7.93 -12.07
CA THR A 737 52.20 -8.80 -13.08
C THR A 737 52.50 -10.30 -13.25
N SER A 738 51.41 -11.02 -13.60
CA SER A 738 51.29 -12.42 -14.08
C SER A 738 51.15 -13.48 -12.97
N GLY A 739 50.31 -14.53 -13.10
CA GLY A 739 49.27 -14.79 -14.12
C GLY A 739 49.17 -16.27 -14.54
N ILE A 740 48.07 -16.95 -14.19
CA ILE A 740 47.67 -18.29 -14.66
C ILE A 740 46.15 -18.23 -14.86
N VAL A 741 45.59 -18.15 -16.09
CA VAL A 741 45.52 -19.14 -17.20
C VAL A 741 44.50 -20.25 -16.93
N TYR A 742 43.33 -20.12 -17.56
CA TYR A 742 42.34 -21.19 -17.75
C TYR A 742 42.62 -21.92 -19.08
N PRO A 743 42.33 -23.23 -19.18
CA PRO A 743 42.43 -23.96 -20.44
C PRO A 743 41.33 -23.51 -21.42
N THR A 744 41.65 -23.49 -22.72
CA THR A 744 40.67 -23.25 -23.79
C THR A 744 40.60 -24.43 -24.74
N ASN A 745 39.41 -24.71 -25.26
CA ASN A 745 39.28 -25.40 -26.54
C ASN A 745 38.02 -24.93 -27.28
N LYS A 746 38.08 -24.86 -28.61
CA LYS A 746 37.05 -24.21 -29.45
C LYS A 746 36.25 -25.25 -30.23
N LYS A 747 34.92 -25.06 -30.35
CA LYS A 747 34.21 -24.77 -31.62
C LYS A 747 32.67 -24.89 -31.52
N ASN A 748 32.00 -24.39 -32.56
CA ASN A 748 30.61 -24.64 -32.96
C ASN A 748 29.50 -24.14 -32.00
N GLN A 749 29.19 -22.84 -32.08
CA GLN A 749 27.80 -22.40 -31.93
C GLN A 749 27.10 -22.46 -33.29
N GLY A 750 26.10 -23.35 -33.42
CA GLY A 750 25.09 -23.26 -34.47
C GLY A 750 24.05 -22.19 -34.11
N LYS A 751 23.54 -21.46 -35.10
CA LYS A 751 22.47 -20.47 -34.88
C LYS A 751 21.13 -21.17 -34.63
N LEU A 752 20.34 -20.63 -33.69
CA LEU A 752 18.88 -20.76 -33.66
C LEU A 752 18.25 -19.37 -33.87
N PRO A 753 17.02 -19.28 -34.41
CA PRO A 753 16.55 -18.08 -35.09
C PRO A 753 15.93 -17.01 -34.18
N ARG A 754 15.91 -15.77 -34.70
CA ARG A 754 15.01 -14.68 -34.29
C ARG A 754 14.27 -14.16 -35.52
N THR A 755 12.94 -14.08 -35.47
CA THR A 755 12.04 -13.57 -36.52
C THR A 755 10.76 -13.05 -35.85
N GLY A 756 10.14 -11.92 -36.21
CA GLY A 756 10.51 -10.86 -37.19
C GLY A 756 10.32 -9.47 -36.58
N GLN A 757 11.14 -8.48 -36.95
CA GLN A 757 10.86 -7.48 -38.01
C GLN A 757 9.75 -6.46 -37.70
N LYS A 758 10.16 -5.26 -37.29
CA LYS A 758 9.48 -3.99 -37.62
C LYS A 758 10.20 -3.36 -38.85
N PRO A 759 9.52 -2.63 -39.74
CA PRO A 759 10.17 -1.96 -40.87
C PRO A 759 11.03 -0.77 -40.39
N ALA A 760 12.12 -0.48 -41.10
CA ALA A 760 12.99 0.65 -40.79
C ALA A 760 12.52 1.94 -41.48
N MET A 761 12.58 3.06 -40.77
CA MET A 761 12.37 4.40 -41.33
C MET A 761 13.62 5.25 -41.12
N THR A 762 14.26 5.65 -42.22
CA THR A 762 15.52 6.42 -42.17
C THR A 762 15.22 7.90 -41.97
N ILE A 763 15.56 8.45 -40.80
CA ILE A 763 15.54 9.90 -40.56
C ILE A 763 16.87 10.48 -41.04
N VAL A 764 16.81 11.39 -42.01
CA VAL A 764 17.94 12.23 -42.43
C VAL A 764 17.91 13.52 -41.63
N ILE A 765 18.96 13.77 -40.84
CA ILE A 765 19.10 15.02 -40.10
C ILE A 765 19.55 16.13 -41.07
N ALA A 766 18.66 17.09 -41.31
CA ALA A 766 18.99 18.35 -41.97
C ALA A 766 18.56 19.50 -41.04
N GLY A 767 19.54 20.16 -40.41
CA GLY A 767 19.27 21.31 -39.54
C GLY A 767 18.94 22.57 -40.35
N LEU A 768 18.04 23.40 -39.84
CA LEU A 768 17.77 24.72 -40.41
C LEU A 768 17.53 25.74 -39.29
N SER A 769 18.28 26.83 -39.30
CA SER A 769 18.13 27.95 -38.37
C SER A 769 16.88 28.76 -38.71
N ILE A 770 16.09 29.14 -37.69
CA ILE A 770 14.96 30.05 -37.88
C ILE A 770 15.48 31.49 -37.97
N VAL A 771 15.16 32.17 -39.08
CA VAL A 771 15.40 33.60 -39.28
C VAL A 771 14.07 34.33 -39.15
N VAL A 772 14.04 35.39 -38.34
CA VAL A 772 12.85 36.25 -38.16
C VAL A 772 12.65 37.11 -39.42
N GLY A 773 11.46 37.04 -40.04
CA GLY A 773 11.17 37.69 -41.32
C GLY A 773 9.72 38.12 -41.48
N THR A 774 9.52 39.44 -41.36
CA THR A 774 8.28 40.22 -41.55
C THR A 774 7.32 39.77 -42.67
N THR A 775 6.03 39.77 -42.33
CA THR A 775 4.87 40.26 -43.11
C THR A 775 5.03 40.44 -44.63
N ALA A 776 4.24 39.70 -45.41
CA ALA A 776 4.05 39.92 -46.86
C ALA A 776 2.56 39.99 -47.25
N VAL A 777 2.21 40.91 -48.14
CA VAL A 777 0.84 41.15 -48.64
C VAL A 777 0.47 40.13 -49.72
N CYS A 778 -0.75 39.58 -49.66
CA CYS A 778 -1.26 38.69 -50.69
C CYS A 778 -1.58 39.44 -52.01
N VAL A 779 -1.04 38.95 -53.13
CA VAL A 779 -1.54 39.24 -54.48
C VAL A 779 -1.82 37.92 -55.19
N SER A 780 -2.98 37.81 -55.84
CA SER A 780 -3.48 36.59 -56.47
C SER A 780 -3.01 36.39 -57.91
N ALA A 781 -2.68 35.15 -58.32
CA ALA A 781 -3.03 34.64 -59.66
C ALA A 781 -2.87 33.11 -59.87
N GLN A 782 -4.01 32.45 -60.14
CA GLN A 782 -4.24 31.44 -61.21
C GLN A 782 -3.28 30.24 -61.45
N ARG A 783 -3.82 29.04 -61.15
CA ARG A 783 -3.99 27.87 -62.05
C ARG A 783 -2.87 27.48 -63.07
N ARG A 784 -2.39 26.24 -62.96
CA ARG A 784 -2.70 25.17 -63.97
C ARG A 784 -2.40 23.74 -63.50
N LYS A 785 -3.04 22.76 -64.18
CA LYS A 785 -2.91 21.30 -63.97
C LYS A 785 -1.77 20.68 -64.79
N LYS A 786 -1.09 19.66 -64.25
CA LYS A 786 -0.88 18.29 -64.79
C LYS A 786 0.00 17.51 -63.78
N ASN A 787 -0.40 16.34 -63.29
CA ASN A 787 -0.45 15.00 -63.91
C ASN A 787 0.93 14.32 -64.03
N GLU A 788 1.00 13.12 -63.42
CA GLU A 788 1.93 12.00 -63.70
C GLU A 788 3.42 12.25 -63.33
N ARG A 789 4.11 11.34 -62.64
CA ARG A 789 3.81 9.94 -62.26
C ARG A 789 3.99 9.69 -60.77
#